data_AF-L7ZW39-F1
#
_entry.id   AF-L7ZW39-F1
#
_cell.length_a   1.000
_cell.length_b   1.000
_cell.length_c   1.000
_cell.angle_alpha   90.00
_cell.angle_beta   90.00
_cell.angle_gamma   90.00
#
_symmetry.space_group_name_H-M   'P 1'
#
loop_
_entity.id
_entity.type
_entity.pdbx_description
1 polymer ?
#
loop_
_entity_poly.entity_id
_entity_poly.type
_entity_poly.pdbx_seq_one_letter_code
_entity_poly.pdbx_strand_id
1 'polypeptide(L)'
;MKVGRNDPCPCGSGKKYKKCCMKKEAVVEIRRVRKERFFQLKSELSEEIYQFLERSLSFSEKLRAETMFDQKITPIKNGDALGPLFWLWYLFFHRFDNGLRGVEWFYHKKKASLKAEKARLLETWVSLVPRLLQIVDMDDEGVTAEDAFTHERFYMPYCETMSEPIPWGGTFCLLEPFGEGYYVHGAAIFEGPRGIKRAYAKINQLMSETKQSYEQIAMDCFLEIVNELLMDPYNIRRREMTKIDEATLHYEVDDGNKLVRFLEKQDAVMTDEQRGSIAKLSFAGRQYIYEDNLASSPVYMREVLGFIEINKHRLQFVTVWPDAVESFMKVMEKAGPLVRFIKKTVRKLDAPKDVEFHSYAIRLGENVPLYFGALANQTLGIYRSLHTPQEEWDGKTVMQMAEQGKNEEVERWLREREYISFMNAKQLECPVTVDFNTIRRKFGLPLSPFVTLGDKRQTQLRLLEKQRTYETGQYEQDVVPHEWLDCFFGKEMAEFFIEKTRGKSEATVSKYRTGLSIIAQYLLESQLSSWTSITKDHWRQCIVYHYLETNGDVSINQAKSFFSTAKALAKWIDARYGTNHAPTVRSIIQEVEEEIYDAIRLLDLYVPYAARKYHDWLQEIGRVAIENALEDRQVSGLFQITAVSAATMRCQHAESGKQYTISITPLVRSYAKAGMIIRGNIAETTSNGRWRLIHVSRVFPKEAGQYI
;
A
#
# COMPACT_ATOMS: atom_id res chain seq x y z
N MET A 1 -36.90 15.08 -3.56
CA MET A 1 -38.25 14.91 -2.95
C MET A 1 -38.07 14.63 -1.47
N LYS A 2 -38.76 15.35 -0.58
CA LYS A 2 -38.79 15.03 0.87
C LYS A 2 -39.91 14.01 1.11
N VAL A 3 -39.61 12.93 1.84
CA VAL A 3 -40.60 11.87 2.11
C VAL A 3 -41.71 12.40 3.02
N GLY A 4 -42.97 12.14 2.68
CA GLY A 4 -44.12 12.59 3.45
C GLY A 4 -44.26 11.81 4.75
N ARG A 5 -44.72 12.48 5.81
CA ARG A 5 -44.81 11.92 7.18
C ARG A 5 -45.65 10.62 7.27
N ASN A 6 -46.61 10.43 6.37
CA ASN A 6 -47.47 9.24 6.32
C ASN A 6 -47.04 8.20 5.27
N ASP A 7 -46.02 8.50 4.45
CA ASP A 7 -45.59 7.65 3.35
C ASP A 7 -44.91 6.37 3.87
N PRO A 8 -44.86 5.30 3.06
CA PRO A 8 -44.05 4.13 3.34
C PRO A 8 -42.59 4.55 3.62
N CYS A 9 -42.03 4.02 4.71
CA CYS A 9 -40.70 4.40 5.15
C CYS A 9 -39.63 3.90 4.17
N PRO A 10 -38.68 4.76 3.73
CA PRO A 10 -37.70 4.41 2.69
C PRO A 10 -36.69 3.34 3.10
N CYS A 11 -36.61 2.99 4.40
CA CYS A 11 -35.77 1.89 4.89
C CYS A 11 -36.33 0.49 4.62
N GLY A 12 -37.41 0.36 3.86
CA GLY A 12 -38.00 -0.94 3.50
C GLY A 12 -38.77 -1.63 4.62
N SER A 13 -38.97 -0.99 5.78
CA SER A 13 -39.63 -1.62 6.94
C SER A 13 -41.14 -1.85 6.82
N GLY A 14 -41.78 -1.39 5.73
CA GLY A 14 -43.24 -1.47 5.53
C GLY A 14 -44.08 -0.57 6.45
N LYS A 15 -43.47 0.15 7.39
CA LYS A 15 -44.16 1.08 8.32
C LYS A 15 -44.25 2.50 7.73
N LYS A 16 -45.20 3.33 8.21
CA LYS A 16 -45.24 4.77 7.87
C LYS A 16 -43.99 5.48 8.40
N TYR A 17 -43.42 6.43 7.66
CA TYR A 17 -42.19 7.15 8.04
C TYR A 17 -42.25 7.72 9.47
N LYS A 18 -43.37 8.35 9.88
CA LYS A 18 -43.60 8.84 11.26
C LYS A 18 -43.59 7.79 12.38
N LYS A 19 -43.76 6.51 12.04
CA LYS A 19 -43.74 5.38 12.98
C LYS A 19 -42.44 4.58 12.90
N CYS A 20 -41.51 4.96 12.02
CA CYS A 20 -40.24 4.28 11.81
C CYS A 20 -39.06 5.28 11.84
N CYS A 21 -38.42 5.58 10.70
CA CYS A 21 -37.19 6.39 10.68
C CYS A 21 -37.36 7.78 11.31
N MET A 22 -38.51 8.44 11.21
CA MET A 22 -38.71 9.74 11.90
C MET A 22 -38.65 9.61 13.44
N LYS A 23 -39.11 8.49 14.01
CA LYS A 23 -38.94 8.22 15.44
C LYS A 23 -37.50 7.87 15.78
N LYS A 24 -36.82 7.11 14.91
CA LYS A 24 -35.39 6.81 15.08
C LYS A 24 -34.56 8.10 15.06
N GLU A 25 -34.81 8.99 14.10
CA GLU A 25 -34.21 10.32 14.00
C GLU A 25 -34.48 11.16 15.25
N ALA A 26 -35.72 11.20 15.76
CA ALA A 26 -36.04 11.91 17.00
C ALA A 26 -35.32 11.32 18.23
N VAL A 27 -35.14 9.99 18.30
CA VAL A 27 -34.37 9.34 19.38
C VAL A 27 -32.88 9.65 19.27
N VAL A 28 -32.32 9.66 18.06
CA VAL A 28 -30.93 10.06 17.79
C VAL A 28 -30.69 11.52 18.21
N GLU A 29 -31.61 12.42 17.85
CA GLU A 29 -31.52 13.83 18.23
C GLU A 29 -31.59 14.04 19.75
N ILE A 30 -32.48 13.32 20.45
CA ILE A 30 -32.56 13.36 21.91
C ILE A 30 -31.27 12.81 22.55
N ARG A 31 -30.70 11.73 22.01
CA ARG A 31 -29.42 11.18 22.48
C ARG A 31 -28.29 12.20 22.31
N ARG A 32 -28.23 12.91 21.17
CA ARG A 32 -27.26 13.98 20.90
C ARG A 32 -27.38 15.12 21.91
N VAL A 33 -28.58 15.68 22.08
CA VAL A 33 -28.82 16.80 23.02
C VAL A 33 -28.48 16.42 24.46
N ARG A 34 -28.80 15.18 24.88
CA ARG A 34 -28.41 14.66 26.20
C ARG A 34 -26.90 14.58 26.36
N LYS A 35 -26.18 14.09 25.33
CA LYS A 35 -24.72 14.01 25.30
C LYS A 35 -24.08 15.40 25.41
N GLU A 36 -24.53 16.35 24.60
CA GLU A 36 -24.07 17.75 24.66
C GLU A 36 -24.28 18.36 26.05
N ARG A 37 -25.48 18.17 26.63
CA ARG A 37 -25.78 18.64 27.98
C ARG A 37 -24.88 18.01 29.04
N PHE A 38 -24.56 16.72 28.91
CA PHE A 38 -23.64 16.02 29.81
C PHE A 38 -22.23 16.62 29.75
N PHE A 39 -21.65 16.81 28.56
CA PHE A 39 -20.34 17.43 28.42
C PHE A 39 -20.32 18.88 28.92
N GLN A 40 -21.39 19.65 28.68
CA GLN A 40 -21.54 21.00 29.23
C GLN A 40 -21.52 20.98 30.76
N LEU A 41 -22.31 20.10 31.40
CA LEU A 41 -22.35 19.97 32.86
C LEU A 41 -20.99 19.58 33.44
N LYS A 42 -20.24 18.70 32.76
CA LYS A 42 -18.87 18.32 33.15
C LYS A 42 -17.95 19.54 33.11
N SER A 43 -17.94 20.29 32.02
CA SER A 43 -17.12 21.49 31.87
C SER A 43 -17.45 22.54 32.94
N GLU A 44 -18.73 22.83 33.17
CA GLU A 44 -19.16 23.76 34.21
C GLU A 44 -18.74 23.30 35.62
N LEU A 45 -18.89 22.01 35.92
CA LEU A 45 -18.52 21.48 37.24
C LEU A 45 -17.00 21.48 37.46
N SER A 46 -16.22 21.11 36.45
CA SER A 46 -14.75 21.18 36.50
C SER A 46 -14.27 22.60 36.78
N GLU A 47 -14.84 23.60 36.10
CA GLU A 47 -14.51 25.02 36.29
C GLU A 47 -14.89 25.50 37.70
N GLU A 48 -16.06 25.11 38.22
CA GLU A 48 -16.47 25.44 39.59
C GLU A 48 -15.52 24.86 40.65
N ILE A 49 -15.05 23.62 40.46
CA ILE A 49 -14.06 22.98 41.34
C ILE A 49 -12.72 23.70 41.21
N TYR A 50 -12.28 24.02 40.00
CA TYR A 50 -11.05 24.75 39.76
C TYR A 50 -11.05 26.10 40.48
N GLN A 51 -12.09 26.91 40.28
CA GLN A 51 -12.22 28.21 40.95
C GLN A 51 -12.29 28.08 42.47
N PHE A 52 -12.89 27.01 42.98
CA PHE A 52 -12.91 26.73 44.42
C PHE A 52 -11.50 26.45 44.95
N LEU A 53 -10.72 25.59 44.29
CA LEU A 53 -9.35 25.28 44.69
C LEU A 53 -8.45 26.51 44.57
N GLU A 54 -8.58 27.28 43.49
CA GLU A 54 -7.84 28.51 43.27
C GLU A 54 -7.99 29.52 44.42
N ARG A 55 -9.21 29.64 44.97
CA ARG A 55 -9.52 30.52 46.11
C ARG A 55 -9.15 29.93 47.47
N SER A 56 -9.10 28.60 47.56
CA SER A 56 -8.91 27.90 48.84
C SER A 56 -7.44 27.63 49.14
N LEU A 57 -6.56 27.69 48.14
CA LEU A 57 -5.15 27.30 48.25
C LEU A 57 -4.21 28.50 48.15
N SER A 58 -3.15 28.47 48.94
CA SER A 58 -2.04 29.42 48.86
C SER A 58 -1.16 29.17 47.62
N PHE A 59 -0.39 30.17 47.23
CA PHE A 59 0.58 30.05 46.14
C PHE A 59 1.60 28.91 46.39
N SER A 60 2.07 28.75 47.63
CA SER A 60 3.04 27.71 47.97
C SER A 60 2.48 26.29 47.87
N GLU A 61 1.19 26.08 48.18
CA GLU A 61 0.55 24.77 48.02
C GLU A 61 0.40 24.41 46.54
N LYS A 62 0.02 25.38 45.70
CA LYS A 62 -0.08 25.20 44.24
C LYS A 62 1.27 24.82 43.63
N LEU A 63 2.31 25.59 43.95
CA LEU A 63 3.67 25.33 43.47
C LEU A 63 4.20 23.97 43.92
N ARG A 64 3.87 23.53 45.14
CA ARG A 64 4.25 22.20 45.64
C ARG A 64 3.60 21.08 44.82
N ALA A 65 2.33 21.23 44.45
CA ALA A 65 1.63 20.25 43.63
C ALA A 65 2.20 20.18 42.21
N GLU A 66 2.48 21.33 41.58
CA GLU A 66 3.14 21.40 40.28
C GLU A 66 4.52 20.72 40.32
N THR A 67 5.34 21.08 41.31
CA THR A 67 6.67 20.48 41.50
C THR A 67 6.59 18.96 41.69
N MET A 68 5.61 18.47 42.46
CA MET A 68 5.41 17.04 42.67
C MET A 68 5.03 16.32 41.37
N PHE A 69 4.16 16.91 40.57
CA PHE A 69 3.77 16.36 39.28
C PHE A 69 4.98 16.26 38.34
N ASP A 70 5.73 17.36 38.20
CA ASP A 70 6.91 17.43 37.34
C ASP A 70 8.02 16.45 37.75
N GLN A 71 8.14 16.16 39.05
CA GLN A 71 9.09 15.16 39.56
C GLN A 71 8.64 13.72 39.27
N LYS A 72 7.34 13.44 39.25
CA LYS A 72 6.78 12.09 39.11
C LYS A 72 6.54 11.67 37.67
N ILE A 73 6.37 12.60 36.74
CA ILE A 73 6.10 12.30 35.33
C ILE A 73 7.34 12.55 34.46
N THR A 74 7.67 11.61 33.59
CA THR A 74 8.75 11.81 32.62
C THR A 74 8.32 12.84 31.57
N PRO A 75 9.17 13.82 31.18
CA PRO A 75 8.82 14.77 30.13
C PRO A 75 8.49 14.06 28.81
N ILE A 76 7.25 14.23 28.32
CA ILE A 76 6.78 13.66 27.05
C ILE A 76 7.09 14.66 25.92
N LYS A 77 7.43 14.17 24.71
CA LYS A 77 7.74 15.03 23.55
C LYS A 77 6.59 15.92 23.09
N ASN A 78 5.34 15.57 23.42
CA ASN A 78 4.15 16.36 23.13
C ASN A 78 3.68 17.05 24.43
N GLY A 79 4.13 18.29 24.65
CA GLY A 79 3.80 19.07 25.85
C GLY A 79 2.30 19.34 26.06
N ASP A 80 1.50 19.22 25.00
CA ASP A 80 0.06 19.54 25.02
C ASP A 80 -0.78 18.60 25.92
N ALA A 81 -0.30 17.38 26.19
CA ALA A 81 -1.01 16.41 27.04
C ALA A 81 -0.75 16.55 28.55
N LEU A 82 0.33 17.24 28.94
CA LEU A 82 0.74 17.34 30.35
C LEU A 82 -0.19 18.24 31.17
N GLY A 83 -0.67 19.34 30.60
CA GLY A 83 -1.61 20.25 31.27
C GLY A 83 -2.93 19.56 31.66
N PRO A 84 -3.66 18.95 30.71
CA PRO A 84 -4.87 18.18 31.01
C PRO A 84 -4.64 17.02 31.99
N LEU A 85 -3.51 16.32 31.89
CA LEU A 85 -3.14 15.24 32.82
C LEU A 85 -2.88 15.78 34.24
N PHE A 86 -2.19 16.92 34.38
CA PHE A 86 -1.99 17.59 35.66
C PHE A 86 -3.33 17.93 36.30
N TRP A 87 -4.27 18.52 35.56
CA TRP A 87 -5.59 18.84 36.11
C TRP A 87 -6.37 17.61 36.55
N LEU A 88 -6.35 16.53 35.77
CA LEU A 88 -6.95 15.26 36.17
C LEU A 88 -6.34 14.76 37.49
N TRP A 89 -5.01 14.70 37.55
CA TRP A 89 -4.28 14.30 38.75
C TRP A 89 -4.63 15.17 39.97
N TYR A 90 -4.59 16.49 39.79
CA TYR A 90 -4.80 17.48 40.83
C TYR A 90 -6.19 17.43 41.45
N LEU A 91 -7.21 17.16 40.63
CA LEU A 91 -8.60 17.08 41.09
C LEU A 91 -8.94 15.72 41.72
N PHE A 92 -8.47 14.61 41.13
CA PHE A 92 -8.98 13.26 41.44
C PHE A 92 -8.01 12.38 42.23
N PHE A 93 -6.76 12.80 42.42
CA PHE A 93 -5.72 11.93 42.99
C PHE A 93 -4.86 12.65 44.03
N HIS A 94 -4.51 13.92 43.80
CA HIS A 94 -3.74 14.70 44.76
C HIS A 94 -4.53 14.90 46.06
N ARG A 95 -3.91 14.54 47.19
CA ARG A 95 -4.44 14.82 48.53
C ARG A 95 -3.88 16.14 49.04
N PHE A 96 -4.76 17.07 49.36
CA PHE A 96 -4.39 18.36 49.95
C PHE A 96 -4.10 18.20 51.45
N ASP A 97 -3.63 19.27 52.11
CA ASP A 97 -3.26 19.27 53.54
C ASP A 97 -4.42 18.83 54.48
N ASN A 98 -5.66 18.90 54.01
CA ASN A 98 -6.84 18.40 54.73
C ASN A 98 -7.09 16.88 54.55
N GLY A 99 -6.23 16.17 53.83
CA GLY A 99 -6.30 14.73 53.53
C GLY A 99 -7.28 14.35 52.41
N LEU A 100 -8.06 15.29 51.89
CA LEU A 100 -9.09 15.06 50.87
C LEU A 100 -8.54 15.30 49.46
N ARG A 101 -9.10 14.58 48.49
CA ARG A 101 -8.92 14.87 47.05
C ARG A 101 -9.69 16.13 46.67
N GLY A 102 -9.31 16.80 45.57
CA GLY A 102 -9.98 18.04 45.13
C GLY A 102 -11.49 17.88 44.96
N VAL A 103 -11.92 16.80 44.30
CA VAL A 103 -13.34 16.47 44.11
C VAL A 103 -14.07 16.18 45.43
N GLU A 104 -13.42 15.52 46.38
CA GLU A 104 -13.98 15.22 47.71
C GLU A 104 -14.12 16.48 48.56
N TRP A 105 -13.10 17.34 48.54
CA TRP A 105 -13.12 18.59 49.27
C TRP A 105 -14.24 19.49 48.77
N PHE A 106 -14.38 19.63 47.45
CA PHE A 106 -15.49 20.37 46.86
C PHE A 106 -16.85 19.75 47.23
N TYR A 107 -16.98 18.42 47.16
CA TYR A 107 -18.19 17.71 47.57
C TYR A 107 -18.60 18.03 49.01
N HIS A 108 -17.68 17.94 49.97
CA HIS A 108 -17.97 18.23 51.37
C HIS A 108 -18.39 19.68 51.61
N LYS A 109 -17.88 20.64 50.84
CA LYS A 109 -18.14 22.08 51.05
C LYS A 109 -19.32 22.62 50.24
N LYS A 110 -19.60 22.07 49.06
CA LYS A 110 -20.47 22.72 48.06
C LYS A 110 -21.63 21.85 47.56
N LYS A 111 -21.65 20.54 47.81
CA LYS A 111 -22.72 19.65 47.30
C LYS A 111 -24.14 20.16 47.58
N ALA A 112 -24.42 20.59 48.81
CA ALA A 112 -25.75 21.07 49.21
C ALA A 112 -26.22 22.34 48.47
N SER A 113 -25.28 23.10 47.90
CA SER A 113 -25.56 24.30 47.10
C SER A 113 -25.69 24.03 45.60
N LEU A 114 -25.35 22.82 45.14
CA LEU A 114 -25.43 22.46 43.72
C LEU A 114 -26.85 22.08 43.31
N LYS A 115 -27.18 22.35 42.05
CA LYS A 115 -28.40 21.79 41.43
C LYS A 115 -28.32 20.27 41.42
N ALA A 116 -29.48 19.61 41.52
CA ALA A 116 -29.55 18.14 41.65
C ALA A 116 -28.77 17.35 40.59
N GLU A 117 -28.73 17.84 39.33
CA GLU A 117 -27.96 17.20 38.27
C GLU A 117 -26.44 17.27 38.51
N LYS A 118 -25.91 18.44 38.89
CA LYS A 118 -24.49 18.62 39.23
C LYS A 118 -24.11 17.89 40.52
N ALA A 119 -25.01 17.84 41.49
CA ALA A 119 -24.79 17.09 42.74
C ALA A 119 -24.63 15.59 42.47
N ARG A 120 -25.49 15.00 41.62
CA ARG A 120 -25.36 13.59 41.20
C ARG A 120 -24.09 13.34 40.40
N LEU A 121 -23.76 14.24 39.48
CA LEU A 121 -22.51 14.15 38.70
C LEU A 121 -21.29 14.13 39.62
N LEU A 122 -21.26 15.04 40.61
CA LEU A 122 -20.18 15.10 41.60
C LEU A 122 -20.13 13.85 42.50
N GLU A 123 -21.27 13.28 42.89
CA GLU A 123 -21.31 11.99 43.60
C GLU A 123 -20.65 10.89 42.78
N THR A 124 -20.97 10.81 41.48
CA THR A 124 -20.31 9.87 40.57
C THR A 124 -18.81 10.10 40.55
N TRP A 125 -18.35 11.34 40.37
CA TRP A 125 -16.91 11.68 40.31
C TRP A 125 -16.14 11.27 41.56
N VAL A 126 -16.72 11.46 42.75
CA VAL A 126 -16.10 11.03 44.02
C VAL A 126 -15.93 9.51 44.09
N SER A 127 -16.85 8.76 43.48
CA SER A 127 -16.84 7.28 43.47
C SER A 127 -15.98 6.65 42.37
N LEU A 128 -15.47 7.41 41.40
CA LEU A 128 -14.69 6.85 40.30
C LEU A 128 -13.35 6.29 40.79
N VAL A 129 -12.97 5.12 40.28
CA VAL A 129 -11.65 4.49 40.49
C VAL A 129 -11.02 4.26 39.12
N PRO A 130 -9.70 4.49 38.95
CA PRO A 130 -9.04 4.25 37.67
C PRO A 130 -9.06 2.78 37.26
N ARG A 131 -9.19 2.56 35.97
CA ARG A 131 -9.17 1.23 35.36
C ARG A 131 -8.08 1.16 34.30
N LEU A 132 -7.39 0.03 34.27
CA LEU A 132 -6.48 -0.32 33.19
C LEU A 132 -7.28 -1.02 32.10
N LEU A 133 -7.55 -0.30 31.01
CA LEU A 133 -8.42 -0.74 29.94
C LEU A 133 -7.60 -1.06 28.68
N GLN A 134 -7.98 -2.13 27.98
CA GLN A 134 -7.46 -2.47 26.66
C GLN A 134 -8.61 -2.56 25.65
N ILE A 135 -8.48 -1.91 24.50
CA ILE A 135 -9.43 -1.99 23.40
C ILE A 135 -9.35 -3.40 22.80
N VAL A 136 -10.50 -4.09 22.75
CA VAL A 136 -10.62 -5.47 22.26
C VAL A 136 -11.54 -5.59 21.05
N ASP A 137 -12.34 -4.56 20.76
CA ASP A 137 -13.23 -4.50 19.60
C ASP A 137 -13.54 -3.04 19.23
N MET A 138 -14.04 -2.80 18.01
CA MET A 138 -14.48 -1.48 17.55
C MET A 138 -15.54 -1.56 16.44
N ASP A 139 -16.38 -0.55 16.37
CA ASP A 139 -17.38 -0.35 15.33
C ASP A 139 -17.45 1.12 14.89
N ASP A 140 -18.45 1.48 14.09
CA ASP A 140 -18.61 2.84 13.57
C ASP A 140 -19.03 3.86 14.65
N GLU A 141 -19.51 3.41 15.81
CA GLU A 141 -20.05 4.25 16.89
C GLU A 141 -19.09 4.36 18.10
N GLY A 142 -18.16 3.42 18.28
CA GLY A 142 -17.17 3.46 19.36
C GLY A 142 -16.26 2.24 19.44
N VAL A 143 -15.70 2.04 20.63
CA VAL A 143 -14.80 0.90 20.94
C VAL A 143 -15.35 0.10 22.12
N THR A 144 -15.05 -1.19 22.15
CA THR A 144 -15.22 -2.01 23.36
C THR A 144 -13.86 -2.18 24.02
N ALA A 145 -13.76 -1.76 25.28
CA ALA A 145 -12.56 -1.95 26.09
C ALA A 145 -12.81 -2.97 27.21
N GLU A 146 -11.81 -3.79 27.49
CA GLU A 146 -11.81 -4.78 28.56
C GLU A 146 -10.87 -4.32 29.68
N ASP A 147 -11.33 -4.43 30.92
CA ASP A 147 -10.52 -4.17 32.10
C ASP A 147 -9.55 -5.32 32.36
N ALA A 148 -8.25 -4.99 32.47
CA ALA A 148 -7.17 -5.97 32.51
C ALA A 148 -7.17 -6.87 33.76
N PHE A 149 -7.89 -6.49 34.83
CA PHE A 149 -7.94 -7.24 36.09
C PHE A 149 -9.28 -7.95 36.29
N THR A 150 -10.38 -7.29 35.93
CA THR A 150 -11.74 -7.81 36.15
C THR A 150 -12.33 -8.51 34.93
N HIS A 151 -11.75 -8.31 33.74
CA HIS A 151 -12.29 -8.74 32.44
C HIS A 151 -13.70 -8.18 32.13
N GLU A 152 -14.16 -7.19 32.90
CA GLU A 152 -15.39 -6.46 32.62
C GLU A 152 -15.22 -5.66 31.31
N ARG A 153 -16.25 -5.68 30.47
CA ARG A 153 -16.23 -5.00 29.16
C ARG A 153 -17.10 -3.75 29.17
N PHE A 154 -16.55 -2.68 28.62
CA PHE A 154 -17.16 -1.37 28.56
C PHE A 154 -17.26 -0.89 27.11
N TYR A 155 -18.47 -0.55 26.70
CA TYR A 155 -18.67 0.14 25.43
C TYR A 155 -18.38 1.63 25.62
N MET A 156 -17.45 2.16 24.81
CA MET A 156 -16.93 3.52 24.88
C MET A 156 -17.20 4.25 23.55
N PRO A 157 -18.28 5.06 23.48
CA PRO A 157 -18.61 5.79 22.26
C PRO A 157 -17.54 6.81 21.88
N TYR A 158 -17.37 7.05 20.57
CA TYR A 158 -16.45 8.09 20.11
C TYR A 158 -16.84 9.47 20.66
N CYS A 159 -15.85 10.21 21.12
CA CYS A 159 -15.97 11.55 21.71
C CYS A 159 -14.66 12.32 21.61
N GLU A 160 -14.61 13.57 22.07
CA GLU A 160 -13.39 14.40 21.99
C GLU A 160 -12.17 13.76 22.67
N THR A 161 -12.38 13.01 23.75
CA THR A 161 -11.33 12.30 24.50
C THR A 161 -11.04 10.88 23.98
N MET A 162 -11.82 10.41 23.00
CA MET A 162 -11.70 9.11 22.32
C MET A 162 -12.16 9.29 20.88
N SER A 163 -11.35 9.99 20.08
CA SER A 163 -11.71 10.38 18.71
C SER A 163 -11.24 9.35 17.68
N GLU A 164 -10.23 8.55 18.00
CA GLU A 164 -9.64 7.59 17.08
C GLU A 164 -9.38 6.24 17.77
N PRO A 165 -9.82 5.12 17.16
CA PRO A 165 -9.56 3.79 17.68
C PRO A 165 -8.10 3.40 17.46
N ILE A 166 -7.55 2.70 18.44
CA ILE A 166 -6.19 2.16 18.38
C ILE A 166 -6.28 0.66 18.69
N PRO A 167 -6.24 -0.23 17.68
CA PRO A 167 -6.34 -1.68 17.85
C PRO A 167 -5.42 -2.21 18.93
N TRP A 168 -5.97 -2.94 19.90
CA TRP A 168 -5.26 -3.47 21.07
C TRP A 168 -4.56 -2.44 21.96
N GLY A 169 -4.67 -1.15 21.63
CA GLY A 169 -4.23 -0.06 22.46
C GLY A 169 -5.07 0.02 23.72
N GLY A 170 -4.61 0.77 24.69
CA GLY A 170 -5.31 0.89 25.96
C GLY A 170 -4.88 2.11 26.75
N THR A 171 -5.48 2.30 27.90
CA THR A 171 -5.21 3.44 28.76
C THR A 171 -5.46 3.10 30.22
N PHE A 172 -4.87 3.87 31.12
CA PHE A 172 -5.17 3.86 32.55
C PHE A 172 -5.94 5.14 32.89
N CYS A 173 -7.26 5.04 33.07
CA CYS A 173 -8.12 6.22 33.15
C CYS A 173 -9.31 6.05 34.10
N LEU A 174 -9.94 7.17 34.45
CA LEU A 174 -11.25 7.17 35.12
C LEU A 174 -12.35 6.99 34.06
N LEU A 175 -13.24 6.03 34.32
CA LEU A 175 -14.30 5.66 33.39
C LEU A 175 -15.67 6.05 33.96
N GLU A 176 -16.35 6.99 33.31
CA GLU A 176 -17.60 7.58 33.77
C GLU A 176 -18.83 7.02 33.01
N PRO A 177 -19.82 6.44 33.71
CA PRO A 177 -21.01 5.91 33.05
C PRO A 177 -21.96 7.03 32.61
N PHE A 178 -22.42 6.99 31.35
CA PHE A 178 -23.44 7.91 30.86
C PHE A 178 -24.29 7.29 29.73
N GLY A 179 -25.60 7.25 29.92
CA GLY A 179 -26.52 6.66 28.94
C GLY A 179 -26.29 5.15 28.82
N GLU A 180 -26.00 4.68 27.60
CA GLU A 180 -25.75 3.27 27.28
C GLU A 180 -24.24 2.95 27.16
N GLY A 181 -23.36 3.89 27.49
CA GLY A 181 -21.92 3.72 27.35
C GLY A 181 -21.11 4.38 28.45
N TYR A 182 -19.79 4.32 28.29
CA TYR A 182 -18.81 4.79 29.25
C TYR A 182 -17.85 5.76 28.59
N TYR A 183 -17.50 6.83 29.30
CA TYR A 183 -16.67 7.90 28.77
C TYR A 183 -15.42 8.06 29.61
N VAL A 184 -14.30 8.26 28.94
CA VAL A 184 -13.07 8.69 29.62
C VAL A 184 -13.35 10.03 30.32
N HIS A 185 -13.01 10.10 31.60
CA HIS A 185 -13.09 11.33 32.35
C HIS A 185 -11.76 12.09 32.29
N GLY A 186 -11.80 13.36 31.88
CA GLY A 186 -10.62 14.21 31.78
C GLY A 186 -9.69 13.78 30.64
N ALA A 187 -8.39 13.68 30.92
CA ALA A 187 -7.37 13.30 29.96
C ALA A 187 -7.02 11.81 30.08
N ALA A 188 -6.82 11.14 28.94
CA ALA A 188 -6.26 9.80 28.90
C ALA A 188 -5.15 9.73 27.87
N ILE A 189 -4.14 8.94 28.18
CA ILE A 189 -3.05 8.65 27.26
C ILE A 189 -3.23 7.21 26.79
N PHE A 190 -3.35 7.06 25.47
CA PHE A 190 -3.47 5.77 24.84
C PHE A 190 -2.11 5.25 24.41
N GLU A 191 -1.81 4.03 24.80
CA GLU A 191 -0.55 3.34 24.51
C GLU A 191 -0.80 1.95 23.95
N GLY A 192 0.19 1.39 23.27
CA GLY A 192 0.12 0.05 22.71
C GLY A 192 0.11 -1.06 23.76
N PRO A 193 -0.13 -2.33 23.36
CA PRO A 193 -0.24 -3.48 24.26
C PRO A 193 0.93 -3.64 25.24
N ARG A 194 2.14 -3.24 24.84
CA ARG A 194 3.33 -3.26 25.71
C ARG A 194 3.22 -2.32 26.89
N GLY A 195 2.66 -1.12 26.69
CA GLY A 195 2.41 -0.17 27.77
C GLY A 195 1.40 -0.71 28.77
N ILE A 196 0.33 -1.33 28.27
CA ILE A 196 -0.66 -1.99 29.12
C ILE A 196 -0.03 -3.13 29.94
N LYS A 197 0.82 -3.94 29.32
CA LYS A 197 1.56 -5.01 30.01
C LYS A 197 2.44 -4.47 31.14
N ARG A 198 3.17 -3.37 30.91
CA ARG A 198 4.02 -2.73 31.94
C ARG A 198 3.17 -2.16 33.08
N ALA A 199 2.12 -1.41 32.76
CA ALA A 199 1.21 -0.86 33.76
C ALA A 199 0.58 -1.98 34.61
N TYR A 200 0.12 -3.07 33.98
CA TYR A 200 -0.42 -4.25 34.65
C TYR A 200 0.61 -4.89 35.60
N ALA A 201 1.85 -5.09 35.14
CA ALA A 201 2.92 -5.64 35.96
C ALA A 201 3.26 -4.72 37.14
N LYS A 202 3.30 -3.40 36.91
CA LYS A 202 3.57 -2.41 37.96
C LYS A 202 2.50 -2.41 39.03
N ILE A 203 1.22 -2.44 38.66
CA ILE A 203 0.11 -2.49 39.62
C ILE A 203 0.21 -3.76 40.47
N ASN A 204 0.45 -4.94 39.86
CA ASN A 204 0.64 -6.18 40.60
C ASN A 204 1.84 -6.14 41.56
N GLN A 205 2.97 -5.57 41.10
CA GLN A 205 4.14 -5.36 41.94
C GLN A 205 3.78 -4.50 43.17
N LEU A 206 3.15 -3.34 42.96
CA LEU A 206 2.78 -2.41 44.03
C LEU A 206 1.77 -3.03 45.01
N MET A 207 0.77 -3.76 44.53
CA MET A 207 -0.17 -4.50 45.38
C MET A 207 0.56 -5.54 46.24
N SER A 208 1.52 -6.27 45.66
CA SER A 208 2.31 -7.26 46.39
C SER A 208 3.24 -6.65 47.45
N GLU A 209 3.88 -5.51 47.14
CA GLU A 209 4.84 -4.85 48.02
C GLU A 209 4.15 -4.14 49.20
N THR A 210 3.03 -3.47 48.94
CA THR A 210 2.30 -2.66 49.93
C THR A 210 1.21 -3.43 50.67
N LYS A 211 0.75 -4.56 50.12
CA LYS A 211 -0.43 -5.31 50.57
C LYS A 211 -1.74 -4.49 50.55
N GLN A 212 -1.78 -3.43 49.74
CA GLN A 212 -2.97 -2.60 49.53
C GLN A 212 -3.89 -3.21 48.45
N SER A 213 -5.16 -2.80 48.44
CA SER A 213 -6.10 -3.20 47.40
C SER A 213 -5.78 -2.53 46.05
N TYR A 214 -6.31 -3.07 44.95
CA TYR A 214 -6.22 -2.44 43.63
C TYR A 214 -6.68 -0.98 43.67
N GLU A 215 -7.81 -0.71 44.31
CA GLU A 215 -8.40 0.64 44.38
C GLU A 215 -7.47 1.63 45.09
N GLN A 216 -6.82 1.20 46.18
CA GLN A 216 -5.84 2.00 46.91
C GLN A 216 -4.62 2.29 46.04
N ILE A 217 -4.05 1.26 45.38
CA ILE A 217 -2.90 1.43 44.48
C ILE A 217 -3.24 2.32 43.29
N ALA A 218 -4.39 2.10 42.65
CA ALA A 218 -4.83 2.87 41.50
C ALA A 218 -5.00 4.36 41.83
N MET A 219 -5.40 4.68 43.06
CA MET A 219 -5.56 6.05 43.55
C MET A 219 -4.22 6.68 43.98
N ASP A 220 -3.48 6.02 44.86
CA ASP A 220 -2.30 6.61 45.52
C ASP A 220 -1.07 6.64 44.59
N CYS A 221 -0.96 5.68 43.66
CA CYS A 221 0.16 5.53 42.73
C CYS A 221 -0.20 5.90 41.28
N PHE A 222 -1.24 6.71 41.05
CA PHE A 222 -1.74 7.03 39.70
C PHE A 222 -0.63 7.49 38.73
N LEU A 223 0.18 8.49 39.11
CA LEU A 223 1.24 9.01 38.24
C LEU A 223 2.36 7.98 37.98
N GLU A 224 2.67 7.12 38.95
CA GLU A 224 3.69 6.09 38.80
C GLU A 224 3.25 5.03 37.77
N ILE A 225 1.96 4.67 37.79
CA ILE A 225 1.36 3.75 36.81
C ILE A 225 1.30 4.39 35.41
N VAL A 226 0.88 5.66 35.32
CA VAL A 226 0.85 6.39 34.05
C VAL A 226 2.28 6.55 33.48
N ASN A 227 3.28 6.78 34.32
CA ASN A 227 4.66 6.88 33.87
C ASN A 227 5.17 5.55 33.27
N GLU A 228 4.84 4.41 33.87
CA GLU A 228 5.16 3.08 33.32
C GLU A 228 4.42 2.78 32.00
N LEU A 229 3.18 3.24 31.89
CA LEU A 229 2.41 3.16 30.64
C LEU A 229 3.16 3.88 29.51
N LEU A 230 3.65 5.09 29.78
CA LEU A 230 4.35 5.98 28.85
C LEU A 230 5.81 5.61 28.54
N MET A 231 6.44 4.78 29.38
CA MET A 231 7.84 4.43 29.18
C MET A 231 8.04 3.63 27.90
N ASP A 232 8.76 4.15 26.90
CA ASP A 232 9.20 3.33 25.76
C ASP A 232 10.66 2.86 25.96
N PRO A 233 10.90 1.65 26.52
CA PRO A 233 12.25 1.11 26.64
C PRO A 233 12.90 0.79 25.28
N TYR A 234 12.14 0.79 24.18
CA TYR A 234 12.62 0.47 22.83
C TYR A 234 12.74 1.68 21.90
N ASN A 235 12.64 2.89 22.47
CA ASN A 235 12.78 4.15 21.74
C ASN A 235 14.01 4.08 20.83
N ILE A 236 13.79 4.24 19.52
CA ILE A 236 14.82 4.05 18.49
C ILE A 236 16.06 4.92 18.77
N ARG A 237 15.90 6.06 19.43
CA ARG A 237 17.00 6.96 19.82
C ARG A 237 17.84 6.49 21.01
N ARG A 238 17.42 5.44 21.73
CA ARG A 238 18.13 4.83 22.87
C ARG A 238 18.59 3.39 22.60
N ARG A 239 18.43 2.87 21.38
CA ARG A 239 18.86 1.50 21.04
C ARG A 239 20.38 1.39 21.12
N GLU A 240 20.84 0.27 21.66
CA GLU A 240 22.25 -0.10 21.58
C GLU A 240 22.64 -0.22 20.10
N MET A 241 23.72 0.46 19.72
CA MET A 241 24.24 0.41 18.35
C MET A 241 25.25 -0.73 18.25
N THR A 242 25.13 -1.52 17.19
CA THR A 242 26.12 -2.51 16.79
C THR A 242 26.80 -2.08 15.49
N LYS A 243 27.97 -2.67 15.22
CA LYS A 243 28.68 -2.48 13.96
C LYS A 243 28.36 -3.62 13.01
N ILE A 244 27.77 -3.31 11.86
CA ILE A 244 27.59 -4.26 10.76
C ILE A 244 28.62 -4.03 9.66
N ASP A 245 28.96 -5.10 8.93
CA ASP A 245 29.88 -5.03 7.80
C ASP A 245 29.14 -4.73 6.50
N GLU A 246 29.49 -3.64 5.84
CA GLU A 246 29.17 -3.44 4.43
C GLU A 246 30.37 -3.81 3.57
N ALA A 247 30.17 -4.79 2.70
CA ALA A 247 31.17 -5.25 1.76
C ALA A 247 30.98 -4.58 0.40
N THR A 248 32.08 -4.14 -0.21
CA THR A 248 32.13 -3.75 -1.62
C THR A 248 33.06 -4.68 -2.38
N LEU A 249 32.55 -5.33 -3.42
CA LEU A 249 33.34 -6.11 -4.36
C LEU A 249 33.62 -5.28 -5.61
N HIS A 250 34.89 -5.22 -6.00
CA HIS A 250 35.35 -4.51 -7.18
C HIS A 250 35.77 -5.49 -8.26
N TYR A 251 35.24 -5.31 -9.47
CA TYR A 251 35.60 -6.07 -10.66
C TYR A 251 36.01 -5.15 -11.80
N GLU A 252 36.92 -5.63 -12.63
CA GLU A 252 37.15 -5.12 -13.97
C GLU A 252 36.22 -5.85 -14.94
N VAL A 253 35.65 -5.14 -15.90
CA VAL A 253 34.67 -5.65 -16.84
C VAL A 253 35.13 -5.37 -18.26
N ASP A 254 35.16 -6.39 -19.10
CA ASP A 254 35.51 -6.25 -20.52
C ASP A 254 34.45 -5.42 -21.26
N ASP A 255 33.20 -5.90 -21.20
CA ASP A 255 32.03 -5.24 -21.81
C ASP A 255 30.84 -5.24 -20.84
N GLY A 256 30.53 -4.06 -20.29
CA GLY A 256 29.45 -3.88 -19.32
C GLY A 256 28.08 -4.31 -19.84
N ASN A 257 27.76 -4.09 -21.12
CA ASN A 257 26.46 -4.43 -21.68
C ASN A 257 26.32 -5.95 -21.86
N LYS A 258 27.39 -6.64 -22.26
CA LYS A 258 27.39 -8.12 -22.32
C LYS A 258 27.25 -8.72 -20.92
N LEU A 259 27.91 -8.15 -19.93
CA LEU A 259 27.79 -8.60 -18.54
C LEU A 259 26.37 -8.42 -18.02
N VAL A 260 25.74 -7.27 -18.23
CA VAL A 260 24.33 -7.03 -17.83
C VAL A 260 23.43 -8.11 -18.43
N ARG A 261 23.50 -8.35 -19.75
CA ARG A 261 22.70 -9.38 -20.42
C ARG A 261 22.96 -10.78 -19.88
N PHE A 262 24.21 -11.09 -19.54
CA PHE A 262 24.56 -12.36 -18.92
C PHE A 262 23.90 -12.51 -17.55
N LEU A 263 23.97 -11.48 -16.70
CA LEU A 263 23.39 -11.48 -15.36
C LEU A 263 21.85 -11.54 -15.39
N GLU A 264 21.22 -10.81 -16.32
CA GLU A 264 19.77 -10.87 -16.57
C GLU A 264 19.33 -12.27 -17.00
N LYS A 265 20.08 -12.91 -17.90
CA LYS A 265 19.80 -14.28 -18.36
C LYS A 265 19.90 -15.33 -17.23
N GLN A 266 20.74 -15.10 -16.24
CA GLN A 266 20.83 -15.96 -15.06
C GLN A 266 19.71 -15.68 -14.03
N ASP A 267 18.84 -14.71 -14.32
CA ASP A 267 17.84 -14.20 -13.38
C ASP A 267 18.49 -13.85 -12.03
N ALA A 268 19.68 -13.22 -12.11
CA ALA A 268 20.51 -12.88 -10.96
C ALA A 268 20.41 -11.40 -10.58
N VAL A 269 19.90 -10.55 -11.48
CA VAL A 269 19.81 -9.11 -11.27
C VAL A 269 18.49 -8.56 -11.79
N MET A 270 18.09 -7.41 -11.22
CA MET A 270 17.03 -6.55 -11.73
C MET A 270 17.69 -5.26 -12.24
N THR A 271 17.31 -4.81 -13.43
CA THR A 271 17.88 -3.59 -14.02
C THR A 271 17.10 -2.38 -13.54
N ASP A 272 17.75 -1.53 -12.75
CA ASP A 272 17.14 -0.33 -12.17
C ASP A 272 17.28 0.88 -13.11
N GLU A 273 18.48 1.05 -13.71
CA GLU A 273 18.78 2.14 -14.63
C GLU A 273 19.90 1.72 -15.60
N GLN A 274 19.74 1.98 -16.91
CA GLN A 274 20.81 1.78 -17.89
C GLN A 274 20.89 2.97 -18.85
N ARG A 275 22.01 3.69 -18.83
CA ARG A 275 22.28 4.87 -19.66
C ARG A 275 23.66 4.77 -20.30
N GLY A 276 23.71 4.47 -21.58
CA GLY A 276 24.97 4.35 -22.31
C GLY A 276 25.86 3.24 -21.74
N SER A 277 26.99 3.62 -21.13
CA SER A 277 27.95 2.69 -20.50
C SER A 277 27.80 2.58 -18.98
N ILE A 278 26.78 3.21 -18.40
CA ILE A 278 26.47 3.15 -16.97
C ILE A 278 25.23 2.27 -16.79
N ALA A 279 25.32 1.27 -15.92
CA ALA A 279 24.19 0.44 -15.51
C ALA A 279 24.15 0.35 -13.98
N LYS A 280 22.97 0.57 -13.42
CA LYS A 280 22.65 0.30 -12.02
C LYS A 280 21.68 -0.87 -11.96
N LEU A 281 22.04 -1.88 -11.21
CA LEU A 281 21.29 -3.12 -11.08
C LEU A 281 21.15 -3.47 -9.60
N SER A 282 20.11 -4.22 -9.28
CA SER A 282 19.89 -4.80 -7.97
C SER A 282 20.17 -6.30 -8.02
N PHE A 283 21.03 -6.81 -7.14
CA PHE A 283 21.29 -8.25 -7.05
C PHE A 283 20.07 -8.94 -6.45
N ALA A 284 19.51 -9.88 -7.21
CA ALA A 284 18.17 -10.37 -6.98
C ALA A 284 18.18 -11.68 -6.16
N GLY A 285 17.39 -11.72 -5.11
CA GLY A 285 17.22 -12.89 -4.25
C GLY A 285 15.91 -13.64 -4.54
N ARG A 286 15.28 -14.13 -3.48
CA ARG A 286 14.02 -14.88 -3.53
C ARG A 286 12.88 -14.01 -4.04
N GLN A 287 11.93 -14.66 -4.70
CA GLN A 287 10.73 -14.02 -5.22
C GLN A 287 9.50 -14.51 -4.46
N TYR A 288 8.60 -13.60 -4.15
CA TYR A 288 7.37 -13.84 -3.43
C TYR A 288 6.18 -13.31 -4.22
N ILE A 289 5.07 -14.04 -4.16
CA ILE A 289 3.76 -13.58 -4.63
C ILE A 289 2.89 -13.37 -3.40
N TYR A 290 2.32 -12.19 -3.27
CA TYR A 290 1.31 -11.85 -2.27
C TYR A 290 -0.03 -11.65 -2.96
N GLU A 291 -1.02 -12.43 -2.55
CA GLU A 291 -2.40 -12.36 -3.02
C GLU A 291 -3.29 -11.88 -1.88
N ASP A 292 -4.25 -11.03 -2.23
CA ASP A 292 -5.18 -10.44 -1.31
C ASP A 292 -6.52 -10.29 -2.00
N ASN A 293 -7.61 -10.76 -1.39
CA ASN A 293 -8.94 -10.64 -1.98
C ASN A 293 -9.50 -9.21 -2.02
N LEU A 294 -8.77 -8.21 -1.50
CA LEU A 294 -9.01 -6.79 -1.75
C LEU A 294 -8.27 -6.24 -2.98
N ALA A 295 -7.31 -6.97 -3.54
CA ALA A 295 -6.57 -6.57 -4.73
C ALA A 295 -7.14 -7.23 -5.99
N SER A 296 -7.16 -6.51 -7.11
CA SER A 296 -7.57 -7.04 -8.42
C SER A 296 -6.59 -8.07 -8.98
N SER A 297 -5.33 -8.02 -8.54
CA SER A 297 -4.25 -8.90 -8.99
C SER A 297 -3.14 -9.02 -7.93
N PRO A 298 -2.25 -10.02 -8.02
CA PRO A 298 -1.20 -10.23 -7.03
C PRO A 298 -0.13 -9.13 -7.00
N VAL A 299 0.51 -8.98 -5.85
CA VAL A 299 1.74 -8.20 -5.66
C VAL A 299 2.94 -9.13 -5.76
N TYR A 300 3.89 -8.79 -6.63
CA TYR A 300 5.14 -9.53 -6.79
C TYR A 300 6.23 -8.79 -6.03
N MET A 301 6.96 -9.52 -5.19
CA MET A 301 8.08 -8.97 -4.44
C MET A 301 9.33 -9.77 -4.74
N ARG A 302 10.47 -9.09 -4.87
CA ARG A 302 11.75 -9.75 -5.11
C ARG A 302 12.82 -9.14 -4.22
N GLU A 303 13.53 -9.99 -3.48
CA GLU A 303 14.59 -9.55 -2.59
C GLU A 303 15.68 -8.80 -3.35
N VAL A 304 16.16 -7.71 -2.76
CA VAL A 304 17.33 -6.97 -3.19
C VAL A 304 18.45 -7.26 -2.19
N LEU A 305 19.42 -8.05 -2.61
CA LEU A 305 20.56 -8.54 -1.81
C LEU A 305 21.81 -7.67 -1.95
N GLY A 306 21.70 -6.53 -2.65
CA GLY A 306 22.76 -5.56 -2.83
C GLY A 306 22.61 -4.80 -4.14
N PHE A 307 23.43 -3.78 -4.32
CA PHE A 307 23.39 -2.89 -5.47
C PHE A 307 24.65 -3.04 -6.29
N ILE A 308 24.49 -3.03 -7.61
CA ILE A 308 25.55 -3.19 -8.59
C ILE A 308 25.59 -1.91 -9.42
N GLU A 309 26.76 -1.28 -9.47
CA GLU A 309 27.03 -0.18 -10.40
C GLU A 309 28.13 -0.60 -11.38
N ILE A 310 27.80 -0.54 -12.67
CA ILE A 310 28.74 -0.77 -13.76
C ILE A 310 28.98 0.57 -14.43
N ASN A 311 30.23 0.99 -14.52
CA ASN A 311 30.64 2.19 -15.23
C ASN A 311 31.85 1.88 -16.10
N LYS A 312 31.63 1.83 -17.43
CA LYS A 312 32.63 1.43 -18.43
C LYS A 312 33.22 0.06 -18.11
N HIS A 313 34.48 0.00 -17.66
CA HIS A 313 35.23 -1.22 -17.38
C HIS A 313 35.30 -1.57 -15.89
N ARG A 314 34.49 -0.93 -15.04
CA ARG A 314 34.48 -1.19 -13.61
C ARG A 314 33.09 -1.55 -13.13
N LEU A 315 33.01 -2.58 -12.31
CA LEU A 315 31.82 -2.95 -11.57
C LEU A 315 32.10 -2.84 -10.07
N GLN A 316 31.13 -2.29 -9.35
CA GLN A 316 31.05 -2.30 -7.90
C GLN A 316 29.78 -3.00 -7.46
N PHE A 317 29.90 -3.99 -6.58
CA PHE A 317 28.76 -4.59 -5.90
C PHE A 317 28.85 -4.24 -4.42
N VAL A 318 27.79 -3.64 -3.88
CA VAL A 318 27.71 -3.18 -2.49
C VAL A 318 26.60 -3.93 -1.78
N THR A 319 26.91 -4.49 -0.61
CA THR A 319 25.96 -5.28 0.17
C THR A 319 26.27 -5.24 1.67
N VAL A 320 25.24 -5.27 2.50
CA VAL A 320 25.34 -5.46 3.96
C VAL A 320 25.07 -6.91 4.38
N TRP A 321 24.79 -7.80 3.42
CA TRP A 321 24.44 -9.20 3.66
C TRP A 321 25.63 -10.10 3.35
N PRO A 322 26.24 -10.79 4.35
CA PRO A 322 27.39 -11.65 4.14
C PRO A 322 27.15 -12.74 3.09
N ASP A 323 25.99 -13.42 3.14
CA ASP A 323 25.62 -14.48 2.20
C ASP A 323 25.49 -13.99 0.76
N ALA A 324 25.14 -12.72 0.57
CA ALA A 324 25.04 -12.10 -0.75
C ALA A 324 26.42 -11.90 -1.38
N VAL A 325 27.47 -11.67 -0.58
CA VAL A 325 28.85 -11.59 -1.07
C VAL A 325 29.25 -12.90 -1.73
N GLU A 326 29.07 -14.02 -1.04
CA GLU A 326 29.42 -15.34 -1.56
C GLU A 326 28.57 -15.71 -2.77
N SER A 327 27.28 -15.43 -2.71
CA SER A 327 26.34 -15.70 -3.80
C SER A 327 26.70 -14.90 -5.05
N PHE A 328 27.03 -13.62 -4.90
CA PHE A 328 27.45 -12.77 -6.01
C PHE A 328 28.76 -13.26 -6.62
N MET A 329 29.78 -13.57 -5.80
CA MET A 329 31.05 -14.10 -6.31
C MET A 329 30.86 -15.37 -7.16
N LYS A 330 30.02 -16.32 -6.70
CA LYS A 330 29.67 -17.53 -7.48
C LYS A 330 28.98 -17.22 -8.81
N VAL A 331 28.15 -16.18 -8.87
CA VAL A 331 27.53 -15.73 -10.13
C VAL A 331 28.60 -15.13 -11.06
N MET A 332 29.51 -14.33 -10.52
CA MET A 332 30.59 -13.69 -11.30
C MET A 332 31.62 -14.71 -11.83
N GLU A 333 31.89 -15.80 -11.11
CA GLU A 333 32.73 -16.90 -11.60
C GLU A 333 32.18 -17.51 -12.90
N LYS A 334 30.84 -17.64 -13.00
CA LYS A 334 30.17 -18.15 -14.21
C LYS A 334 30.24 -17.18 -15.40
N ALA A 335 30.42 -15.88 -15.14
CA ALA A 335 30.60 -14.89 -16.20
C ALA A 335 31.97 -15.06 -16.91
N GLY A 336 32.89 -15.81 -16.31
CA GLY A 336 34.16 -16.22 -16.90
C GLY A 336 35.00 -15.01 -17.36
N PRO A 337 35.45 -14.96 -18.63
CA PRO A 337 36.38 -13.93 -19.09
C PRO A 337 35.76 -12.52 -19.18
N LEU A 338 34.44 -12.37 -19.03
CA LEU A 338 33.79 -11.06 -19.05
C LEU A 338 34.21 -10.17 -17.87
N VAL A 339 34.72 -10.77 -16.80
CA VAL A 339 35.01 -10.09 -15.54
C VAL A 339 36.28 -10.59 -14.89
N ARG A 340 36.96 -9.70 -14.19
CA ARG A 340 38.13 -10.01 -13.37
C ARG A 340 37.97 -9.42 -11.99
N PHE A 341 38.02 -10.24 -10.96
CA PHE A 341 37.98 -9.75 -9.58
C PHE A 341 39.22 -8.92 -9.26
N ILE A 342 39.02 -7.76 -8.63
CA ILE A 342 40.09 -6.85 -8.23
C ILE A 342 40.35 -6.98 -6.73
N LYS A 343 39.33 -6.68 -5.91
CA LYS A 343 39.44 -6.68 -4.45
C LYS A 343 38.07 -6.64 -3.77
N LYS A 344 38.05 -7.03 -2.50
CA LYS A 344 36.96 -6.81 -1.55
C LYS A 344 37.40 -5.73 -0.56
N THR A 345 36.56 -4.73 -0.33
CA THR A 345 36.70 -3.76 0.75
C THR A 345 35.54 -3.93 1.73
N VAL A 346 35.76 -3.61 3.00
CA VAL A 346 34.74 -3.69 4.04
C VAL A 346 34.77 -2.39 4.84
N ARG A 347 33.59 -1.79 5.05
CA ARG A 347 33.40 -0.68 5.98
C ARG A 347 32.43 -1.07 7.09
N LYS A 348 32.68 -0.58 8.30
CA LYS A 348 31.79 -0.79 9.45
C LYS A 348 30.73 0.30 9.48
N LEU A 349 29.46 -0.09 9.45
CA LEU A 349 28.31 0.82 9.60
C LEU A 349 27.71 0.69 11.00
N ASP A 350 27.23 1.81 11.54
CA ASP A 350 26.42 1.81 12.76
C ASP A 350 24.99 1.41 12.42
N ALA A 351 24.50 0.34 13.06
CA ALA A 351 23.14 -0.13 12.95
C ALA A 351 22.56 -0.44 14.33
N PRO A 352 21.25 -0.27 14.57
CA PRO A 352 20.64 -0.70 15.83
C PRO A 352 20.73 -2.23 15.98
N LYS A 353 21.10 -2.71 17.17
CA LYS A 353 21.38 -4.14 17.46
C LYS A 353 20.24 -5.10 17.07
N ASP A 354 18.99 -4.67 17.22
CA ASP A 354 17.78 -5.49 17.01
C ASP A 354 16.98 -5.06 15.76
N VAL A 355 17.64 -4.55 14.72
CA VAL A 355 17.01 -4.18 13.45
C VAL A 355 17.60 -5.00 12.32
N GLU A 356 16.73 -5.77 11.66
CA GLU A 356 17.07 -6.43 10.40
C GLU A 356 16.70 -5.54 9.21
N PHE A 357 17.62 -5.45 8.24
CA PHE A 357 17.39 -4.75 6.98
C PHE A 357 17.00 -5.74 5.89
N HIS A 358 15.79 -5.59 5.39
CA HIS A 358 15.29 -6.32 4.23
C HIS A 358 14.85 -5.32 3.17
N SER A 359 15.21 -5.58 1.91
CA SER A 359 14.84 -4.72 0.78
C SER A 359 14.18 -5.57 -0.30
N TYR A 360 13.10 -5.04 -0.88
CA TYR A 360 12.32 -5.71 -1.90
C TYR A 360 12.01 -4.76 -3.05
N ALA A 361 12.25 -5.22 -4.27
CA ALA A 361 11.62 -4.65 -5.45
C ALA A 361 10.18 -5.12 -5.50
N ILE A 362 9.24 -4.19 -5.67
CA ILE A 362 7.79 -4.46 -5.66
C ILE A 362 7.24 -4.14 -7.04
N ARG A 363 6.53 -5.11 -7.62
CA ARG A 363 5.73 -4.94 -8.84
C ARG A 363 4.27 -5.22 -8.51
N LEU A 364 3.45 -4.21 -8.73
CA LEU A 364 2.00 -4.27 -8.56
C LEU A 364 1.37 -4.69 -9.90
N GLY A 365 0.30 -5.48 -9.86
CA GLY A 365 -0.51 -5.70 -11.05
C GLY A 365 -1.39 -4.50 -11.38
N GLU A 366 -2.06 -4.55 -12.52
CA GLU A 366 -2.87 -3.44 -13.01
C GLU A 366 -4.00 -3.07 -12.05
N ASN A 367 -4.19 -1.75 -11.85
CA ASN A 367 -5.19 -1.17 -10.96
C ASN A 367 -5.04 -1.56 -9.46
N VAL A 368 -3.90 -2.10 -9.04
CA VAL A 368 -3.61 -2.34 -7.62
C VAL A 368 -3.02 -1.09 -6.98
N PRO A 369 -3.63 -0.53 -5.93
CA PRO A 369 -3.11 0.65 -5.23
C PRO A 369 -1.69 0.45 -4.66
N LEU A 370 -0.89 1.53 -4.62
CA LEU A 370 0.50 1.51 -4.15
C LEU A 370 0.66 0.96 -2.72
N TYR A 371 -0.32 1.21 -1.84
CA TYR A 371 -0.27 0.75 -0.45
C TYR A 371 -0.24 -0.78 -0.31
N PHE A 372 -0.68 -1.54 -1.33
CA PHE A 372 -0.57 -3.01 -1.30
C PHE A 372 0.88 -3.49 -1.30
N GLY A 373 1.83 -2.71 -1.83
CA GLY A 373 3.26 -3.00 -1.68
C GLY A 373 3.70 -2.96 -0.22
N ALA A 374 3.21 -1.97 0.55
CA ALA A 374 3.49 -1.86 1.98
C ALA A 374 2.82 -3.00 2.77
N LEU A 375 1.59 -3.38 2.43
CA LEU A 375 0.89 -4.52 3.05
C LEU A 375 1.61 -5.84 2.80
N ALA A 376 2.05 -6.08 1.56
CA ALA A 376 2.78 -7.29 1.18
C ALA A 376 4.12 -7.39 1.93
N ASN A 377 4.86 -6.28 2.01
CA ASN A 377 6.12 -6.21 2.74
C ASN A 377 5.92 -6.46 4.25
N GLN A 378 4.93 -5.82 4.87
CA GLN A 378 4.60 -6.06 6.28
C GLN A 378 4.18 -7.51 6.52
N THR A 379 3.35 -8.08 5.64
CA THR A 379 2.92 -9.49 5.73
C THR A 379 4.12 -10.43 5.69
N LEU A 380 5.03 -10.27 4.73
CA LEU A 380 6.24 -11.09 4.65
C LEU A 380 7.11 -10.95 5.90
N GLY A 381 7.28 -9.73 6.43
CA GLY A 381 8.00 -9.50 7.68
C GLY A 381 7.39 -10.23 8.88
N ILE A 382 6.05 -10.23 8.99
CA ILE A 382 5.33 -10.96 10.04
C ILE A 382 5.53 -12.47 9.88
N TYR A 383 5.36 -13.00 8.67
CA TYR A 383 5.55 -14.42 8.38
C TYR A 383 6.97 -14.90 8.71
N ARG A 384 8.00 -14.11 8.38
CA ARG A 384 9.38 -14.41 8.80
C ARG A 384 9.52 -14.45 10.31
N SER A 385 8.94 -13.46 10.98
CA SER A 385 9.00 -13.34 12.44
C SER A 385 8.36 -14.52 13.16
N LEU A 386 7.43 -15.26 12.54
CA LEU A 386 6.87 -16.50 13.10
C LEU A 386 7.93 -17.59 13.29
N HIS A 387 8.99 -17.57 12.47
CA HIS A 387 10.09 -18.53 12.46
C HIS A 387 11.38 -17.99 13.09
N THR A 388 11.38 -16.73 13.55
CA THR A 388 12.54 -16.12 14.21
C THR A 388 12.55 -16.49 15.70
N PRO A 389 13.67 -17.01 16.24
CA PRO A 389 13.86 -17.21 17.68
C PRO A 389 13.56 -15.94 18.49
N GLN A 390 12.76 -16.06 19.55
CA GLN A 390 12.47 -14.95 20.46
C GLN A 390 13.33 -15.10 21.73
N GLU A 391 14.02 -14.03 22.12
CA GLU A 391 14.87 -14.02 23.31
C GLU A 391 14.04 -14.21 24.59
N GLU A 392 12.84 -13.63 24.65
CA GLU A 392 11.90 -13.78 25.77
C GLU A 392 11.35 -15.21 25.95
N TRP A 393 11.57 -16.09 24.97
CA TRP A 393 11.14 -17.49 25.00
C TRP A 393 12.31 -18.47 24.89
N ASP A 394 13.48 -18.08 25.41
CA ASP A 394 14.71 -18.91 25.42
C ASP A 394 15.09 -19.43 24.02
N GLY A 395 14.91 -18.59 22.99
CA GLY A 395 15.21 -18.92 21.60
C GLY A 395 14.13 -19.74 20.88
N LYS A 396 12.96 -19.97 21.49
CA LYS A 396 11.82 -20.58 20.80
C LYS A 396 11.18 -19.60 19.82
N THR A 397 10.63 -20.14 18.74
CA THR A 397 9.88 -19.40 17.72
C THR A 397 8.39 -19.30 18.07
N VAL A 398 7.66 -18.39 17.42
CA VAL A 398 6.19 -18.28 17.58
C VAL A 398 5.50 -19.59 17.17
N MET A 399 5.98 -20.23 16.09
CA MET A 399 5.47 -21.53 15.63
C MET A 399 5.60 -22.60 16.72
N GLN A 400 6.77 -22.70 17.35
CA GLN A 400 7.00 -23.66 18.43
C GLN A 400 6.14 -23.38 19.66
N MET A 401 5.91 -22.11 19.98
CA MET A 401 5.02 -21.74 21.08
C MET A 401 3.56 -22.13 20.77
N ALA A 402 3.09 -21.90 19.55
CA ALA A 402 1.76 -22.32 19.11
C ALA A 402 1.60 -23.84 19.14
N GLU A 403 2.60 -24.59 18.65
CA GLU A 403 2.62 -26.06 18.70
C GLU A 403 2.62 -26.62 20.14
N GLN A 404 3.22 -25.88 21.07
CA GLN A 404 3.21 -26.20 22.51
C GLN A 404 1.91 -25.79 23.22
N GLY A 405 0.93 -25.23 22.50
CA GLY A 405 -0.35 -24.78 23.06
C GLY A 405 -0.23 -23.53 23.94
N LYS A 406 0.84 -22.74 23.80
CA LYS A 406 1.08 -21.49 24.53
C LYS A 406 0.29 -20.32 23.94
N ASN A 407 -1.04 -20.49 23.93
CA ASN A 407 -1.96 -19.63 23.19
C ASN A 407 -2.00 -18.20 23.73
N GLU A 408 -1.84 -17.99 25.04
CA GLU A 408 -1.84 -16.65 25.64
C GLU A 408 -0.61 -15.84 25.23
N GLU A 409 0.56 -16.48 25.20
CA GLU A 409 1.81 -15.86 24.78
C GLU A 409 1.80 -15.52 23.29
N VAL A 410 1.30 -16.45 22.46
CA VAL A 410 1.14 -16.24 21.01
C VAL A 410 0.11 -15.14 20.72
N GLU A 411 -1.03 -15.13 21.42
CA GLU A 411 -2.06 -14.09 21.27
C GLU A 411 -1.49 -12.71 21.64
N ARG A 412 -0.74 -12.61 22.75
CA ARG A 412 -0.09 -11.35 23.14
C ARG A 412 0.89 -10.87 22.07
N TRP A 413 1.69 -11.77 21.52
CA TRP A 413 2.61 -11.45 20.43
C TRP A 413 1.88 -10.95 19.19
N LEU A 414 0.76 -11.59 18.81
CA LEU A 414 -0.06 -11.17 17.67
C LEU A 414 -0.69 -9.79 17.88
N ARG A 415 -1.23 -9.50 19.07
CA ARG A 415 -1.80 -8.18 19.41
C ARG A 415 -0.75 -7.07 19.29
N GLU A 416 0.47 -7.32 19.76
CA GLU A 416 1.57 -6.37 19.62
C GLU A 416 1.92 -6.10 18.16
N ARG A 417 2.01 -7.14 17.33
CA ARG A 417 2.32 -6.99 15.90
C ARG A 417 1.20 -6.31 15.13
N GLU A 418 -0.05 -6.59 15.48
CA GLU A 418 -1.21 -5.98 14.87
C GLU A 418 -1.31 -4.49 15.21
N TYR A 419 -1.06 -4.12 16.47
CA TYR A 419 -0.92 -2.71 16.87
C TYR A 419 0.18 -2.00 16.06
N ILE A 420 1.38 -2.58 15.96
CA ILE A 420 2.49 -1.99 15.20
C ILE A 420 2.11 -1.84 13.72
N SER A 421 1.47 -2.87 13.15
CA SER A 421 1.02 -2.83 11.76
C SER A 421 -0.02 -1.73 11.51
N PHE A 422 -0.97 -1.55 12.44
CA PHE A 422 -1.94 -0.46 12.37
C PHE A 422 -1.27 0.92 12.43
N MET A 423 -0.32 1.12 13.34
CA MET A 423 0.40 2.40 13.45
C MET A 423 1.20 2.70 12.17
N ASN A 424 1.84 1.69 11.59
CA ASN A 424 2.52 1.83 10.28
C ASN A 424 1.53 2.15 9.16
N ALA A 425 0.38 1.49 9.12
CA ALA A 425 -0.67 1.74 8.15
C ALA A 425 -1.18 3.18 8.24
N LYS A 426 -1.42 3.69 9.45
CA LYS A 426 -1.84 5.08 9.70
C LYS A 426 -0.79 6.09 9.24
N GLN A 427 0.50 5.85 9.53
CA GLN A 427 1.58 6.71 9.08
C GLN A 427 1.72 6.76 7.54
N LEU A 428 1.37 5.66 6.87
CA LEU A 428 1.39 5.54 5.41
C LEU A 428 0.04 5.87 4.75
N GLU A 429 -0.94 6.36 5.52
CA GLU A 429 -2.31 6.65 5.06
C GLU A 429 -2.97 5.46 4.32
N CYS A 430 -2.67 4.24 4.77
CA CYS A 430 -3.22 3.02 4.19
C CYS A 430 -4.65 2.79 4.71
N PRO A 431 -5.67 2.68 3.83
CA PRO A 431 -7.07 2.58 4.24
C PRO A 431 -7.47 1.18 4.75
N VAL A 432 -6.58 0.20 4.68
CA VAL A 432 -6.84 -1.19 5.07
C VAL A 432 -5.72 -1.73 5.96
N THR A 433 -6.04 -2.73 6.78
CA THR A 433 -5.08 -3.39 7.68
C THR A 433 -4.52 -4.68 7.07
N VAL A 434 -3.39 -5.15 7.62
CA VAL A 434 -2.79 -6.46 7.31
C VAL A 434 -3.70 -7.58 7.83
N ASP A 435 -3.81 -8.66 7.07
CA ASP A 435 -4.63 -9.82 7.44
C ASP A 435 -3.95 -10.73 8.47
N PHE A 436 -4.11 -10.38 9.76
CA PHE A 436 -3.71 -11.26 10.87
C PHE A 436 -4.64 -12.46 11.04
N ASN A 437 -5.85 -12.43 10.47
CA ASN A 437 -6.83 -13.50 10.61
C ASN A 437 -6.41 -14.76 9.87
N THR A 438 -5.66 -14.64 8.77
CA THR A 438 -5.05 -15.81 8.11
C THR A 438 -4.07 -16.55 9.03
N ILE A 439 -3.28 -15.85 9.84
CA ILE A 439 -2.36 -16.48 10.81
C ILE A 439 -3.14 -17.05 12.00
N ARG A 440 -4.09 -16.28 12.56
CA ARG A 440 -4.90 -16.71 13.70
C ARG A 440 -5.68 -18.00 13.44
N ARG A 441 -6.26 -18.15 12.24
CA ARG A 441 -6.93 -19.39 11.82
C ARG A 441 -5.99 -20.60 11.87
N LYS A 442 -4.72 -20.44 11.47
CA LYS A 442 -3.72 -21.53 11.52
C LYS A 442 -3.38 -21.95 12.95
N PHE A 443 -3.39 -21.02 13.89
CA PHE A 443 -3.12 -21.29 15.31
C PHE A 443 -4.38 -21.66 16.11
N GLY A 444 -5.57 -21.66 15.49
CA GLY A 444 -6.82 -21.92 16.21
C GLY A 444 -7.18 -20.83 17.22
N LEU A 445 -6.70 -19.60 17.01
CA LEU A 445 -6.98 -18.45 17.88
C LEU A 445 -8.24 -17.69 17.43
N PRO A 446 -8.93 -16.97 18.33
CA PRO A 446 -10.02 -16.07 17.97
C PRO A 446 -9.59 -15.07 16.90
N LEU A 447 -10.49 -14.77 15.96
CA LEU A 447 -10.23 -13.78 14.93
C LEU A 447 -10.12 -12.38 15.54
N SER A 448 -9.21 -11.57 15.00
CA SER A 448 -9.14 -10.16 15.32
C SER A 448 -10.30 -9.41 14.68
N PRO A 449 -10.99 -8.54 15.44
CA PRO A 449 -12.03 -7.67 14.90
C PRO A 449 -11.44 -6.49 14.10
N PHE A 450 -10.14 -6.22 14.23
CA PHE A 450 -9.49 -5.05 13.61
C PHE A 450 -9.00 -5.31 12.17
N VAL A 451 -9.17 -6.53 11.66
CA VAL A 451 -8.80 -6.88 10.29
C VAL A 451 -9.88 -6.37 9.33
N THR A 452 -9.50 -5.57 8.32
CA THR A 452 -10.43 -5.11 7.28
C THR A 452 -11.06 -6.31 6.56
N LEU A 453 -12.39 -6.30 6.41
CA LEU A 453 -13.25 -7.44 6.00
C LEU A 453 -13.39 -8.58 7.02
N GLY A 454 -12.81 -8.47 8.21
CA GLY A 454 -12.98 -9.40 9.33
C GLY A 454 -12.68 -10.85 8.95
N ASP A 455 -13.68 -11.71 9.08
CA ASP A 455 -13.63 -13.14 8.77
C ASP A 455 -13.59 -13.44 7.26
N LYS A 456 -13.99 -12.50 6.41
CA LYS A 456 -13.98 -12.62 4.94
C LYS A 456 -12.63 -12.27 4.32
N ARG A 457 -11.70 -11.67 5.05
CA ARG A 457 -10.36 -11.36 4.54
C ARG A 457 -9.58 -12.65 4.30
N GLN A 458 -8.98 -12.75 3.12
CA GLN A 458 -8.17 -13.87 2.69
C GLN A 458 -6.92 -13.36 2.00
N THR A 459 -5.76 -13.75 2.51
CA THR A 459 -4.47 -13.45 1.92
C THR A 459 -3.65 -14.71 1.77
N GLN A 460 -2.76 -14.71 0.78
CA GLN A 460 -1.81 -15.79 0.55
C GLN A 460 -0.44 -15.23 0.21
N LEU A 461 0.60 -15.78 0.83
CA LEU A 461 1.98 -15.43 0.53
C LEU A 461 2.70 -16.71 0.09
N ARG A 462 3.25 -16.69 -1.13
CA ARG A 462 3.93 -17.84 -1.74
C ARG A 462 5.37 -17.47 -2.08
N LEU A 463 6.32 -18.32 -1.67
CA LEU A 463 7.69 -18.27 -2.18
C LEU A 463 7.71 -18.97 -3.54
N LEU A 464 8.17 -18.27 -4.56
CA LEU A 464 8.50 -18.90 -5.84
C LEU A 464 9.91 -19.48 -5.71
N GLU A 465 9.98 -20.78 -5.40
CA GLU A 465 11.24 -21.49 -5.46
C GLU A 465 11.71 -21.51 -6.93
N LYS A 466 12.96 -21.10 -7.17
CA LYS A 466 13.64 -21.41 -8.44
C LYS A 466 13.59 -22.93 -8.55
N GLN A 467 12.74 -23.48 -9.42
CA GLN A 467 12.83 -24.89 -9.77
C GLN A 467 14.29 -25.13 -10.19
N ARG A 468 15.04 -25.88 -9.36
CA ARG A 468 16.23 -26.56 -9.84
C ARG A 468 15.72 -27.63 -10.81
N THR A 469 15.48 -27.25 -12.06
CA THR A 469 15.27 -28.20 -13.16
C THR A 469 16.63 -28.81 -13.53
N TYR A 470 17.13 -29.67 -12.65
CA TYR A 470 17.71 -30.90 -13.17
C TYR A 470 16.51 -31.77 -13.58
N GLU A 471 16.53 -32.26 -14.82
CA GLU A 471 15.49 -33.12 -15.41
C GLU A 471 14.26 -32.42 -16.03
N THR A 472 14.49 -31.44 -16.90
CA THR A 472 13.73 -31.40 -18.17
C THR A 472 14.69 -30.99 -19.27
N GLY A 473 15.03 -31.95 -20.13
CA GLY A 473 15.78 -31.65 -21.34
C GLY A 473 15.06 -30.62 -22.21
N GLN A 474 15.82 -29.64 -22.68
CA GLN A 474 15.57 -28.85 -23.89
C GLN A 474 14.15 -28.28 -24.06
N TYR A 475 13.77 -27.32 -23.22
CA TYR A 475 12.91 -26.22 -23.65
C TYR A 475 13.58 -24.91 -23.18
N GLU A 476 14.02 -24.08 -24.13
CA GLU A 476 14.67 -22.79 -23.84
C GLU A 476 13.69 -21.88 -23.08
N GLN A 477 13.90 -21.72 -21.77
CA GLN A 477 13.06 -20.98 -20.82
C GLN A 477 12.99 -19.45 -21.04
N ASP A 478 13.57 -18.91 -22.12
CA ASP A 478 13.74 -17.46 -22.31
C ASP A 478 12.65 -16.78 -23.17
N VAL A 479 11.57 -17.47 -23.56
CA VAL A 479 10.65 -16.92 -24.60
C VAL A 479 9.14 -17.08 -24.34
N VAL A 480 8.72 -18.02 -23.51
CA VAL A 480 7.31 -18.13 -23.10
C VAL A 480 7.28 -17.91 -21.59
N PRO A 481 6.77 -16.75 -21.10
CA PRO A 481 6.51 -16.54 -19.70
C PRO A 481 5.79 -17.76 -19.10
N HIS A 482 6.18 -18.18 -17.90
CA HIS A 482 5.59 -19.37 -17.28
C HIS A 482 4.06 -19.23 -17.14
N GLU A 483 3.59 -17.99 -16.94
CA GLU A 483 2.17 -17.61 -16.91
C GLU A 483 1.41 -17.99 -18.20
N TRP A 484 2.08 -18.03 -19.36
CA TRP A 484 1.45 -18.44 -20.61
C TRP A 484 1.27 -19.96 -20.70
N LEU A 485 2.15 -20.75 -20.10
CA LEU A 485 2.10 -22.22 -20.21
C LEU A 485 0.81 -22.81 -19.65
N ASP A 486 0.16 -22.12 -18.72
CA ASP A 486 -1.14 -22.48 -18.14
C ASP A 486 -2.34 -22.02 -19.01
N CYS A 487 -2.09 -21.24 -20.07
CA CYS A 487 -3.11 -20.77 -21.02
C CYS A 487 -3.26 -21.75 -22.20
N PHE A 488 -4.43 -21.74 -22.86
CA PHE A 488 -4.74 -22.67 -23.96
C PHE A 488 -3.77 -22.59 -25.16
N PHE A 489 -3.03 -21.49 -25.30
CA PHE A 489 -2.11 -21.23 -26.40
C PHE A 489 -0.64 -21.38 -26.00
N GLY A 490 -0.32 -21.51 -24.70
CA GLY A 490 1.04 -21.36 -24.19
C GLY A 490 2.01 -22.41 -24.70
N LYS A 491 1.59 -23.67 -24.61
CA LYS A 491 2.38 -24.80 -25.08
C LYS A 491 2.61 -24.73 -26.59
N GLU A 492 1.58 -24.41 -27.35
CA GLU A 492 1.61 -24.26 -28.79
C GLU A 492 2.54 -23.12 -29.23
N MET A 493 2.50 -21.99 -28.53
CA MET A 493 3.42 -20.88 -28.80
C MET A 493 4.87 -21.25 -28.49
N ALA A 494 5.12 -22.00 -27.41
CA ALA A 494 6.45 -22.51 -27.08
C ALA A 494 6.98 -23.47 -28.16
N GLU A 495 6.17 -24.43 -28.59
CA GLU A 495 6.51 -25.37 -29.66
C GLU A 495 6.78 -24.65 -30.98
N PHE A 496 5.89 -23.73 -31.38
CA PHE A 496 6.06 -22.93 -32.58
C PHE A 496 7.33 -22.10 -32.52
N PHE A 497 7.59 -21.44 -31.39
CA PHE A 497 8.77 -20.61 -31.23
C PHE A 497 10.06 -21.43 -31.41
N ILE A 498 10.17 -22.57 -30.72
CA ILE A 498 11.35 -23.46 -30.82
C ILE A 498 11.52 -23.95 -32.25
N GLU A 499 10.46 -24.42 -32.90
CA GLU A 499 10.53 -24.91 -34.28
C GLU A 499 11.03 -23.83 -35.25
N LYS A 500 10.62 -22.57 -35.07
CA LYS A 500 11.00 -21.48 -35.97
C LYS A 500 12.35 -20.85 -35.66
N THR A 501 12.90 -21.04 -34.47
CA THR A 501 14.09 -20.32 -34.00
C THR A 501 15.30 -21.19 -33.71
N ARG A 502 15.14 -22.50 -33.51
CA ARG A 502 16.25 -23.42 -33.24
C ARG A 502 17.31 -23.34 -34.34
N GLY A 503 18.53 -22.96 -33.95
CA GLY A 503 19.67 -22.80 -34.86
C GLY A 503 19.58 -21.61 -35.82
N LYS A 504 18.69 -20.63 -35.57
CA LYS A 504 18.58 -19.40 -36.35
C LYS A 504 19.34 -18.23 -35.70
N SER A 505 19.56 -17.17 -36.47
CA SER A 505 20.22 -15.95 -36.00
C SER A 505 19.41 -15.23 -34.91
N GLU A 506 20.08 -14.49 -34.04
CA GLU A 506 19.45 -13.68 -32.98
C GLU A 506 18.40 -12.70 -33.53
N ALA A 507 18.62 -12.13 -34.72
CA ALA A 507 17.63 -11.30 -35.39
C ALA A 507 16.33 -12.06 -35.73
N THR A 508 16.44 -13.35 -36.11
CA THR A 508 15.29 -14.22 -36.36
C THR A 508 14.59 -14.59 -35.06
N VAL A 509 15.36 -14.90 -34.01
CA VAL A 509 14.85 -15.19 -32.66
C VAL A 509 14.04 -13.99 -32.12
N SER A 510 14.62 -12.78 -32.19
CA SER A 510 14.00 -11.54 -31.73
C SER A 510 12.70 -11.23 -32.48
N LYS A 511 12.68 -11.40 -33.81
CA LYS A 511 11.49 -11.25 -34.64
C LYS A 511 10.31 -12.13 -34.16
N TYR A 512 10.56 -13.42 -33.93
CA TYR A 512 9.51 -14.34 -33.50
C TYR A 512 9.09 -14.05 -32.05
N ARG A 513 10.03 -13.65 -31.18
CA ARG A 513 9.74 -13.27 -29.80
C ARG A 513 8.79 -12.09 -29.74
N THR A 514 9.16 -10.95 -30.35
CA THR A 514 8.32 -9.75 -30.35
C THR A 514 6.95 -10.02 -30.96
N GLY A 515 6.90 -10.73 -32.10
CA GLY A 515 5.63 -11.03 -32.76
C GLY A 515 4.71 -11.93 -31.93
N LEU A 516 5.26 -12.92 -31.21
CA LEU A 516 4.45 -13.79 -30.34
C LEU A 516 3.98 -13.08 -29.09
N SER A 517 4.80 -12.20 -28.50
CA SER A 517 4.40 -11.42 -27.32
C SER A 517 3.16 -10.56 -27.59
N ILE A 518 3.09 -9.92 -28.75
CA ILE A 518 1.92 -9.11 -29.15
C ILE A 518 0.66 -9.98 -29.26
N ILE A 519 0.78 -11.17 -29.87
CA ILE A 519 -0.36 -12.08 -30.05
C ILE A 519 -0.78 -12.67 -28.70
N ALA A 520 0.17 -13.07 -27.88
CA ALA A 520 -0.09 -13.65 -26.56
C ALA A 520 -0.80 -12.65 -25.64
N GLN A 521 -0.35 -11.39 -25.62
CA GLN A 521 -0.98 -10.34 -24.84
C GLN A 521 -2.45 -10.14 -25.25
N TYR A 522 -2.71 -10.06 -26.56
CA TYR A 522 -4.08 -9.99 -27.08
C TYR A 522 -4.93 -11.19 -26.63
N LEU A 523 -4.38 -12.41 -26.71
CA LEU A 523 -5.12 -13.62 -26.33
C LEU A 523 -5.42 -13.68 -24.82
N LEU A 524 -4.53 -13.17 -23.97
CA LEU A 524 -4.76 -13.05 -22.52
C LEU A 524 -5.93 -12.11 -22.21
N GLU A 525 -6.01 -10.97 -22.92
CA GLU A 525 -7.05 -9.96 -22.72
C GLU A 525 -8.41 -10.40 -23.31
N SER A 526 -8.42 -11.27 -24.32
CA SER A 526 -9.61 -11.61 -25.11
C SER A 526 -10.52 -12.71 -24.51
N GLN A 527 -10.19 -13.26 -23.34
CA GLN A 527 -10.93 -14.38 -22.68
C GLN A 527 -11.20 -15.60 -23.59
N LEU A 528 -10.39 -15.81 -24.63
CA LEU A 528 -10.53 -16.94 -25.55
C LEU A 528 -9.98 -18.22 -24.90
N SER A 529 -10.55 -19.37 -25.27
CA SER A 529 -10.19 -20.67 -24.68
C SER A 529 -9.71 -21.71 -25.68
N SER A 530 -9.71 -21.39 -26.99
CA SER A 530 -9.22 -22.30 -28.02
C SER A 530 -8.82 -21.59 -29.31
N TRP A 531 -7.92 -22.21 -30.09
CA TRP A 531 -7.56 -21.72 -31.43
C TRP A 531 -8.75 -21.72 -32.40
N THR A 532 -9.75 -22.58 -32.21
CA THR A 532 -10.96 -22.63 -33.05
C THR A 532 -11.94 -21.50 -32.75
N SER A 533 -11.86 -20.88 -31.57
CA SER A 533 -12.71 -19.75 -31.18
C SER A 533 -12.26 -18.39 -31.76
N ILE A 534 -11.07 -18.33 -32.33
CA ILE A 534 -10.52 -17.10 -32.91
C ILE A 534 -11.23 -16.79 -34.24
N THR A 535 -11.82 -15.60 -34.35
CA THR A 535 -12.55 -15.15 -35.53
C THR A 535 -11.69 -14.25 -36.41
N LYS A 536 -12.20 -13.91 -37.60
CA LYS A 536 -11.61 -12.85 -38.45
C LYS A 536 -11.53 -11.51 -37.72
N ASP A 537 -12.53 -11.20 -36.90
CA ASP A 537 -12.59 -9.95 -36.15
C ASP A 537 -11.51 -9.90 -35.07
N HIS A 538 -11.27 -11.00 -34.35
CA HIS A 538 -10.20 -11.09 -33.36
C HIS A 538 -8.81 -10.85 -33.98
N TRP A 539 -8.51 -11.51 -35.11
CA TRP A 539 -7.26 -11.26 -35.83
C TRP A 539 -7.16 -9.82 -36.32
N ARG A 540 -8.27 -9.23 -36.76
CA ARG A 540 -8.29 -7.85 -37.24
C ARG A 540 -8.02 -6.88 -36.10
N GLN A 541 -8.74 -6.99 -34.98
CA GLN A 541 -8.54 -6.18 -33.77
C GLN A 541 -7.09 -6.26 -33.27
N CYS A 542 -6.52 -7.48 -33.20
CA CYS A 542 -5.14 -7.70 -32.80
C CYS A 542 -4.16 -6.90 -33.68
N ILE A 543 -4.37 -6.92 -35.00
CA ILE A 543 -3.46 -6.34 -36.00
C ILE A 543 -3.63 -4.83 -36.14
N VAL A 544 -4.87 -4.31 -36.21
CA VAL A 544 -5.13 -2.90 -36.54
C VAL A 544 -5.19 -1.98 -35.33
N TYR A 545 -5.51 -2.52 -34.15
CA TYR A 545 -5.73 -1.73 -32.94
C TYR A 545 -4.80 -2.14 -31.81
N HIS A 546 -4.92 -3.39 -31.31
CA HIS A 546 -4.19 -3.83 -30.11
C HIS A 546 -2.67 -3.66 -30.29
N TYR A 547 -2.11 -4.07 -31.44
CA TYR A 547 -0.69 -3.88 -31.74
C TYR A 547 -0.23 -2.41 -31.55
N LEU A 548 -0.99 -1.43 -32.07
CA LEU A 548 -0.62 -0.02 -32.00
C LEU A 548 -0.92 0.59 -30.62
N GLU A 549 -1.93 0.08 -29.91
CA GLU A 549 -2.29 0.52 -28.57
C GLU A 549 -1.20 0.13 -27.55
N THR A 550 -0.85 -1.15 -27.51
CA THR A 550 -0.03 -1.74 -26.45
C THR A 550 1.47 -1.56 -26.65
N ASN A 551 1.92 -1.24 -27.87
CA ASN A 551 3.34 -1.05 -28.16
C ASN A 551 3.67 0.45 -28.29
N GLY A 552 4.15 1.08 -27.21
CA GLY A 552 4.48 2.51 -27.21
C GLY A 552 5.60 2.94 -28.15
N ASP A 553 6.52 2.03 -28.46
CA ASP A 553 7.69 2.26 -29.30
C ASP A 553 7.53 1.75 -30.74
N VAL A 554 6.29 1.59 -31.25
CA VAL A 554 6.03 1.01 -32.59
C VAL A 554 6.96 1.52 -33.67
N SER A 555 7.45 0.62 -34.52
CA SER A 555 8.27 0.96 -35.68
C SER A 555 7.89 0.10 -36.88
N ILE A 556 8.17 0.59 -38.09
CA ILE A 556 7.92 -0.16 -39.33
C ILE A 556 8.61 -1.53 -39.31
N ASN A 557 9.81 -1.62 -38.74
CA ASN A 557 10.55 -2.89 -38.65
C ASN A 557 9.91 -3.88 -37.66
N GLN A 558 9.36 -3.40 -36.55
CA GLN A 558 8.57 -4.23 -35.63
C GLN A 558 7.27 -4.68 -36.29
N ALA A 559 6.55 -3.79 -36.99
CA ALA A 559 5.31 -4.13 -37.69
C ALA A 559 5.56 -5.22 -38.75
N LYS A 560 6.61 -5.10 -39.57
CA LYS A 560 7.04 -6.13 -40.53
C LYS A 560 7.33 -7.47 -39.85
N SER A 561 8.01 -7.42 -38.71
CA SER A 561 8.35 -8.60 -37.91
C SER A 561 7.09 -9.28 -37.37
N PHE A 562 6.19 -8.51 -36.77
CA PHE A 562 4.90 -8.94 -36.25
C PHE A 562 4.03 -9.57 -37.35
N PHE A 563 3.83 -8.89 -38.48
CA PHE A 563 3.06 -9.41 -39.62
C PHE A 563 3.61 -10.73 -40.14
N SER A 564 4.93 -10.86 -40.22
CA SER A 564 5.54 -12.11 -40.64
C SER A 564 5.36 -13.22 -39.59
N THR A 565 5.42 -12.90 -38.30
CA THR A 565 5.21 -13.86 -37.22
C THR A 565 3.75 -14.32 -37.16
N ALA A 566 2.78 -13.40 -37.26
CA ALA A 566 1.35 -13.70 -37.32
C ALA A 566 1.00 -14.62 -38.50
N LYS A 567 1.53 -14.33 -39.71
CA LYS A 567 1.37 -15.19 -40.89
C LYS A 567 1.94 -16.60 -40.68
N ALA A 568 3.10 -16.69 -40.04
CA ALA A 568 3.77 -17.97 -39.79
C ALA A 568 3.04 -18.80 -38.72
N LEU A 569 2.59 -18.16 -37.63
CA LEU A 569 1.84 -18.80 -36.56
C LEU A 569 0.48 -19.30 -37.06
N ALA A 570 -0.27 -18.46 -37.79
CA ALA A 570 -1.57 -18.83 -38.34
C ALA A 570 -1.47 -20.07 -39.26
N LYS A 571 -0.44 -20.14 -40.11
CA LYS A 571 -0.16 -21.32 -40.94
C LYS A 571 0.18 -22.56 -40.12
N TRP A 572 0.91 -22.38 -39.02
CA TRP A 572 1.30 -23.48 -38.14
C TRP A 572 0.10 -24.04 -37.37
N ILE A 573 -0.82 -23.18 -36.92
CA ILE A 573 -2.07 -23.56 -36.25
C ILE A 573 -2.98 -24.31 -37.23
N ASP A 574 -3.17 -23.79 -38.45
CA ASP A 574 -4.02 -24.44 -39.47
C ASP A 574 -3.58 -25.87 -39.76
N ALA A 575 -2.26 -26.12 -39.83
CA ALA A 575 -1.71 -27.44 -40.06
C ALA A 575 -2.00 -28.45 -38.93
N ARG A 576 -2.23 -27.98 -37.69
CA ARG A 576 -2.44 -28.83 -36.51
C ARG A 576 -3.90 -28.99 -36.12
N TYR A 577 -4.69 -27.94 -36.29
CA TYR A 577 -6.08 -27.89 -35.83
C TYR A 577 -7.10 -27.84 -36.97
N GLY A 578 -6.68 -27.87 -38.23
CA GLY A 578 -7.58 -27.83 -39.40
C GLY A 578 -8.37 -26.53 -39.52
N THR A 579 -7.86 -25.45 -38.93
CA THR A 579 -8.47 -24.11 -38.95
C THR A 579 -8.21 -23.37 -40.27
N ASN A 580 -8.74 -22.15 -40.40
CA ASN A 580 -8.59 -21.31 -41.59
C ASN A 580 -8.00 -19.91 -41.27
N HIS A 581 -7.07 -19.85 -40.32
CA HIS A 581 -6.45 -18.60 -39.85
C HIS A 581 -5.48 -18.00 -40.87
N ALA A 582 -4.69 -18.81 -41.58
CA ALA A 582 -3.66 -18.32 -42.50
C ALA A 582 -4.19 -17.50 -43.67
N PRO A 583 -5.24 -17.90 -44.42
CA PRO A 583 -5.82 -17.05 -45.45
C PRO A 583 -6.48 -15.80 -44.85
N THR A 584 -7.08 -15.91 -43.67
CA THR A 584 -7.70 -14.79 -42.95
C THR A 584 -6.67 -13.71 -42.58
N VAL A 585 -5.59 -14.10 -41.90
CA VAL A 585 -4.49 -13.20 -41.50
C VAL A 585 -3.80 -12.59 -42.72
N ARG A 586 -3.57 -13.37 -43.79
CA ARG A 586 -3.00 -12.84 -45.04
C ARG A 586 -3.89 -11.76 -45.67
N SER A 587 -5.19 -12.02 -45.76
CA SER A 587 -6.15 -11.06 -46.32
C SER A 587 -6.21 -9.78 -45.49
N ILE A 588 -6.22 -9.87 -44.16
CA ILE A 588 -6.22 -8.69 -43.28
C ILE A 588 -4.94 -7.88 -43.52
N ILE A 589 -3.76 -8.50 -43.43
CA ILE A 589 -2.48 -7.77 -43.56
C ILE A 589 -2.37 -7.11 -44.95
N GLN A 590 -2.77 -7.80 -46.02
CA GLN A 590 -2.77 -7.22 -47.38
C GLN A 590 -3.63 -5.96 -47.50
N GLU A 591 -4.70 -5.87 -46.71
CA GLU A 591 -5.62 -4.73 -46.71
C GLU A 591 -5.06 -3.55 -45.90
N VAL A 592 -4.45 -3.80 -44.74
CA VAL A 592 -4.13 -2.73 -43.76
C VAL A 592 -2.65 -2.38 -43.63
N GLU A 593 -1.74 -3.13 -44.28
CA GLU A 593 -0.29 -3.00 -44.08
C GLU A 593 0.22 -1.57 -44.33
N GLU A 594 -0.14 -0.96 -45.47
CA GLU A 594 0.31 0.41 -45.78
C GLU A 594 -0.35 1.47 -44.89
N GLU A 595 -1.59 1.26 -44.46
CA GLU A 595 -2.26 2.19 -43.53
C GLU A 595 -1.61 2.18 -42.14
N ILE A 596 -1.21 0.99 -41.66
CA ILE A 596 -0.45 0.87 -40.41
C ILE A 596 0.92 1.52 -40.55
N TYR A 597 1.62 1.35 -41.68
CA TYR A 597 2.89 2.03 -41.91
C TYR A 597 2.73 3.56 -41.92
N ASP A 598 1.70 4.08 -42.57
CA ASP A 598 1.45 5.52 -42.57
C ASP A 598 1.07 6.05 -41.19
N ALA A 599 0.32 5.29 -40.39
CA ALA A 599 0.04 5.64 -38.99
C ALA A 599 1.34 5.74 -38.17
N ILE A 600 2.25 4.77 -38.30
CA ILE A 600 3.56 4.78 -37.64
C ILE A 600 4.41 5.96 -38.13
N ARG A 601 4.46 6.22 -39.44
CA ARG A 601 5.20 7.36 -40.02
C ARG A 601 4.65 8.69 -39.53
N LEU A 602 3.33 8.82 -39.42
CA LEU A 602 2.70 10.01 -38.89
C LEU A 602 3.06 10.21 -37.40
N LEU A 603 3.03 9.15 -36.59
CA LEU A 603 3.48 9.20 -35.20
C LEU A 603 4.96 9.59 -35.08
N ASP A 604 5.82 9.04 -35.94
CA ASP A 604 7.27 9.35 -36.00
C ASP A 604 7.57 10.83 -36.27
N LEU A 605 6.70 11.54 -36.99
CA LEU A 605 6.86 12.98 -37.23
C LEU A 605 6.64 13.84 -35.98
N TYR A 606 5.86 13.36 -35.01
CA TYR A 606 5.56 14.10 -33.78
C TYR A 606 6.42 13.65 -32.62
N VAL A 607 6.60 12.34 -32.45
CA VAL A 607 7.40 11.76 -31.38
C VAL A 607 8.28 10.68 -31.98
N PRO A 608 9.52 10.96 -32.44
CA PRO A 608 10.34 9.98 -33.16
C PRO A 608 10.56 8.67 -32.39
N TYR A 609 10.69 7.53 -33.10
CA TYR A 609 10.95 6.20 -32.50
C TYR A 609 12.02 6.19 -31.39
N ALA A 610 13.15 6.89 -31.57
CA ALA A 610 14.20 6.94 -30.55
C ALA A 610 13.73 7.60 -29.23
N ALA A 611 12.86 8.62 -29.31
CA ALA A 611 12.28 9.25 -28.14
C ALA A 611 11.25 8.33 -27.45
N ARG A 612 10.45 7.58 -28.24
CA ARG A 612 9.49 6.59 -27.70
C ARG A 612 10.17 5.40 -27.04
N LYS A 613 11.32 4.97 -27.55
CA LYS A 613 12.02 3.78 -27.07
C LYS A 613 12.85 3.98 -25.80
N TYR A 614 13.41 5.18 -25.60
CA TYR A 614 14.46 5.38 -24.59
C TYR A 614 14.12 6.39 -23.49
N HIS A 615 12.98 7.09 -23.57
CA HIS A 615 12.70 8.28 -22.75
C HIS A 615 11.25 8.31 -22.19
N ASP A 616 10.69 7.16 -21.80
CA ASP A 616 9.29 7.06 -21.29
C ASP A 616 9.02 7.97 -20.07
N TRP A 617 9.96 8.11 -19.13
CA TRP A 617 9.87 9.06 -18.00
C TRP A 617 9.73 10.51 -18.48
N LEU A 618 10.41 10.91 -19.56
CA LEU A 618 10.48 12.31 -20.01
C LEU A 618 9.19 12.70 -20.72
N GLN A 619 8.45 11.73 -21.24
CA GLN A 619 7.11 11.92 -21.77
C GLN A 619 6.11 12.23 -20.66
N GLU A 620 6.19 11.57 -19.50
CA GLU A 620 5.31 11.85 -18.35
C GLU A 620 5.60 13.22 -17.72
N ILE A 621 6.88 13.61 -17.60
CA ILE A 621 7.28 14.96 -17.16
C ILE A 621 6.90 16.02 -18.20
N GLY A 622 7.06 15.73 -19.48
CA GLY A 622 6.64 16.60 -20.57
C GLY A 622 5.12 16.79 -20.64
N ARG A 623 4.35 15.71 -20.42
CA ARG A 623 2.88 15.72 -20.33
C ARG A 623 2.42 16.62 -19.20
N VAL A 624 2.93 16.38 -17.99
CA VAL A 624 2.60 17.18 -16.80
C VAL A 624 3.09 18.64 -16.93
N ALA A 625 4.25 18.88 -17.54
CA ALA A 625 4.75 20.24 -17.76
C ALA A 625 3.98 21.02 -18.84
N ILE A 626 3.48 20.36 -19.89
CA ILE A 626 2.69 20.99 -20.97
C ILE A 626 1.23 21.16 -20.58
N GLU A 627 0.65 20.22 -19.82
CA GLU A 627 -0.70 20.31 -19.25
C GLU A 627 -0.79 21.48 -18.26
N ASN A 628 0.22 21.67 -17.40
CA ASN A 628 0.24 22.75 -16.41
C ASN A 628 0.57 24.15 -16.98
N ALA A 629 1.13 24.25 -18.19
CA ALA A 629 1.66 25.53 -18.69
C ALA A 629 0.65 26.39 -19.48
N LEU A 630 -0.49 25.85 -19.94
CA LEU A 630 -1.39 26.51 -20.91
C LEU A 630 -2.87 26.05 -20.78
N GLU A 631 -3.40 25.97 -19.56
CA GLU A 631 -4.72 25.38 -19.24
C GLU A 631 -5.92 25.97 -20.02
N ASP A 632 -5.86 27.22 -20.50
CA ASP A 632 -7.05 27.88 -21.05
C ASP A 632 -7.35 27.66 -22.56
N ARG A 633 -6.51 26.95 -23.35
CA ARG A 633 -6.71 26.82 -24.83
C ARG A 633 -6.31 25.48 -25.47
N GLN A 634 -6.45 24.37 -24.75
CA GLN A 634 -6.15 23.02 -25.28
C GLN A 634 -7.37 22.11 -25.34
N VAL A 635 -7.37 21.16 -26.27
CA VAL A 635 -8.35 20.07 -26.35
C VAL A 635 -7.58 18.77 -26.45
N SER A 636 -7.81 17.86 -25.50
CA SER A 636 -7.25 16.50 -25.50
C SER A 636 -8.32 15.50 -25.93
N GLY A 637 -7.90 14.40 -26.53
CA GLY A 637 -8.77 13.27 -26.83
C GLY A 637 -8.40 12.56 -28.13
N LEU A 638 -9.41 11.96 -28.75
CA LEU A 638 -9.30 11.23 -30.02
C LEU A 638 -9.82 12.10 -31.17
N PHE A 639 -9.00 12.24 -32.20
CA PHE A 639 -9.26 13.10 -33.35
C PHE A 639 -9.25 12.28 -34.63
N GLN A 640 -10.42 12.10 -35.24
CA GLN A 640 -10.54 11.44 -36.54
C GLN A 640 -10.28 12.43 -37.67
N ILE A 641 -9.35 12.12 -38.56
CA ILE A 641 -9.06 12.94 -39.74
C ILE A 641 -10.21 12.80 -40.74
N THR A 642 -10.90 13.90 -41.03
CA THR A 642 -12.03 13.91 -41.98
C THR A 642 -11.63 14.36 -43.39
N ALA A 643 -10.63 15.23 -43.50
CA ALA A 643 -10.09 15.69 -44.78
C ALA A 643 -8.67 16.24 -44.62
N VAL A 644 -7.84 16.09 -45.65
CA VAL A 644 -6.46 16.59 -45.70
C VAL A 644 -6.28 17.49 -46.92
N SER A 645 -5.72 18.68 -46.72
CA SER A 645 -5.45 19.69 -47.75
C SER A 645 -3.93 19.93 -47.93
N ALA A 646 -3.54 20.92 -48.72
CA ALA A 646 -2.13 21.24 -48.95
C ALA A 646 -1.39 21.71 -47.68
N ALA A 647 -2.07 22.40 -46.76
CA ALA A 647 -1.47 23.01 -45.57
C ALA A 647 -2.27 22.78 -44.27
N THR A 648 -3.43 22.12 -44.34
CA THR A 648 -4.26 21.84 -43.17
C THR A 648 -4.85 20.43 -43.23
N MET A 649 -5.20 19.87 -42.06
CA MET A 649 -6.11 18.74 -41.95
C MET A 649 -7.30 19.12 -41.08
N ARG A 650 -8.50 18.65 -41.46
CA ARG A 650 -9.70 18.76 -40.65
C ARG A 650 -9.83 17.50 -39.81
N CYS A 651 -9.98 17.67 -38.51
CA CYS A 651 -10.18 16.57 -37.58
C CYS A 651 -11.48 16.75 -36.80
N GLN A 652 -12.20 15.66 -36.57
CA GLN A 652 -13.38 15.62 -35.71
C GLN A 652 -12.99 15.00 -34.37
N HIS A 653 -13.35 15.66 -33.27
CA HIS A 653 -13.15 15.10 -31.94
C HIS A 653 -14.21 14.03 -31.66
N ALA A 654 -13.78 12.84 -31.23
CA ALA A 654 -14.64 11.66 -31.12
C ALA A 654 -15.79 11.86 -30.11
N GLU A 655 -15.51 12.43 -28.94
CA GLU A 655 -16.54 12.58 -27.88
C GLU A 655 -17.48 13.76 -28.12
N SER A 656 -16.95 14.90 -28.58
CA SER A 656 -17.73 16.14 -28.70
C SER A 656 -18.29 16.37 -30.10
N GLY A 657 -17.85 15.60 -31.09
CA GLY A 657 -18.22 15.76 -32.50
C GLY A 657 -17.71 17.06 -33.14
N LYS A 658 -17.02 17.94 -32.40
CA LYS A 658 -16.56 19.24 -32.87
C LYS A 658 -15.43 19.09 -33.88
N GLN A 659 -15.49 19.91 -34.94
CA GLN A 659 -14.46 19.94 -35.98
C GLN A 659 -13.38 20.98 -35.68
N TYR A 660 -12.13 20.59 -35.93
CA TYR A 660 -10.93 21.40 -35.76
C TYR A 660 -10.13 21.43 -37.06
N THR A 661 -9.62 22.60 -37.42
CA THR A 661 -8.72 22.76 -38.57
C THR A 661 -7.29 22.89 -38.07
N ILE A 662 -6.50 21.83 -38.26
CA ILE A 662 -5.13 21.70 -37.76
C ILE A 662 -4.16 22.06 -38.90
N SER A 663 -3.20 22.94 -38.62
CA SER A 663 -2.13 23.29 -39.56
C SER A 663 -1.11 22.15 -39.65
N ILE A 664 -0.71 21.76 -40.86
CA ILE A 664 0.19 20.62 -41.09
C ILE A 664 1.35 21.00 -42.03
N THR A 665 2.46 20.28 -41.91
CA THR A 665 3.60 20.41 -42.82
C THR A 665 3.42 19.50 -44.05
N PRO A 666 4.17 19.72 -45.14
CA PRO A 666 4.18 18.81 -46.29
C PRO A 666 4.54 17.36 -45.92
N LEU A 667 5.39 17.16 -44.92
CA LEU A 667 5.76 15.84 -44.38
C LEU A 667 4.57 15.15 -43.70
N VAL A 668 3.82 15.88 -42.87
CA VAL A 668 2.60 15.36 -42.23
C VAL A 668 1.55 15.01 -43.28
N ARG A 669 1.38 15.85 -44.30
CA ARG A 669 0.46 15.60 -45.42
C ARG A 669 0.74 14.28 -46.16
N SER A 670 2.00 13.87 -46.27
CA SER A 670 2.38 12.63 -46.97
C SER A 670 1.85 11.37 -46.31
N TYR A 671 1.54 11.41 -45.00
CA TYR A 671 1.11 10.22 -44.24
C TYR A 671 -0.28 10.37 -43.61
N ALA A 672 -0.75 11.61 -43.38
CA ALA A 672 -2.09 11.86 -42.89
C ALA A 672 -3.15 11.49 -43.96
N LYS A 673 -4.02 10.53 -43.64
CA LYS A 673 -5.12 10.08 -44.50
C LYS A 673 -6.47 10.28 -43.82
N ALA A 674 -7.50 10.55 -44.62
CA ALA A 674 -8.87 10.61 -44.11
C ALA A 674 -9.28 9.25 -43.53
N GLY A 675 -9.88 9.26 -42.35
CA GLY A 675 -10.28 8.09 -41.58
C GLY A 675 -9.34 7.74 -40.42
N MET A 676 -8.05 8.11 -40.50
CA MET A 676 -7.09 7.86 -39.41
C MET A 676 -7.50 8.57 -38.12
N ILE A 677 -7.11 8.00 -36.98
CA ILE A 677 -7.45 8.51 -35.65
C ILE A 677 -6.16 8.87 -34.91
N ILE A 678 -6.09 10.08 -34.38
CA ILE A 678 -4.95 10.59 -33.61
C ILE A 678 -5.38 10.71 -32.15
N ARG A 679 -4.64 10.08 -31.24
CA ARG A 679 -4.76 10.33 -29.79
C ARG A 679 -3.72 11.36 -29.39
N GLY A 680 -4.15 12.45 -28.76
CA GLY A 680 -3.24 13.49 -28.30
C GLY A 680 -3.92 14.80 -27.96
N ASN A 681 -3.16 15.89 -28.02
CA ASN A 681 -3.60 17.22 -27.60
C ASN A 681 -3.41 18.22 -28.76
N ILE A 682 -4.41 19.06 -28.96
CA ILE A 682 -4.36 20.22 -29.87
C ILE A 682 -4.43 21.52 -29.08
N ALA A 683 -3.79 22.57 -29.59
CA ALA A 683 -3.89 23.91 -29.04
C ALA A 683 -4.27 24.92 -30.12
N GLU A 684 -5.03 25.94 -29.73
CA GLU A 684 -5.37 27.05 -30.61
C GLU A 684 -4.13 27.90 -30.90
N THR A 685 -3.91 28.24 -32.16
CA THR A 685 -2.83 29.15 -32.56
C THR A 685 -3.30 30.60 -32.42
N THR A 686 -2.37 31.54 -32.24
CA THR A 686 -2.67 32.98 -32.12
C THR A 686 -3.33 33.60 -33.37
N SER A 687 -3.53 32.83 -34.44
CA SER A 687 -4.20 33.24 -35.68
C SER A 687 -5.58 32.56 -35.83
N ASN A 688 -6.64 33.36 -35.73
CA ASN A 688 -8.03 33.14 -36.18
C ASN A 688 -8.44 31.66 -36.42
N GLY A 689 -8.72 30.91 -35.33
CA GLY A 689 -9.42 29.63 -35.38
C GLY A 689 -8.64 28.44 -35.96
N ARG A 690 -7.32 28.58 -36.17
CA ARG A 690 -6.44 27.46 -36.56
C ARG A 690 -5.82 26.79 -35.34
N TRP A 691 -5.70 25.47 -35.43
CA TRP A 691 -5.17 24.62 -34.36
C TRP A 691 -3.84 23.99 -34.79
N ARG A 692 -3.07 23.51 -33.81
CA ARG A 692 -1.87 22.69 -34.05
C ARG A 692 -1.87 21.50 -33.10
N LEU A 693 -1.33 20.36 -33.55
CA LEU A 693 -1.00 19.25 -32.66
C LEU A 693 0.21 19.65 -31.82
N ILE A 694 0.05 19.58 -30.50
CA ILE A 694 1.11 19.85 -29.53
C ILE A 694 1.62 18.58 -28.88
N HIS A 695 0.80 17.52 -28.86
CA HIS A 695 1.17 16.19 -28.40
C HIS A 695 0.44 15.15 -29.25
N VAL A 696 1.13 14.09 -29.65
CA VAL A 696 0.54 12.89 -30.26
C VAL A 696 1.08 11.66 -29.54
N SER A 697 0.21 10.92 -28.85
CA SER A 697 0.59 9.70 -28.13
C SER A 697 0.43 8.45 -28.98
N ARG A 698 -0.62 8.39 -29.81
CA ARG A 698 -0.90 7.27 -30.73
C ARG A 698 -1.53 7.77 -32.04
N VAL A 699 -1.32 7.01 -33.10
CA VAL A 699 -2.00 7.18 -34.39
C VAL A 699 -2.48 5.81 -34.83
N PHE A 700 -3.75 5.73 -35.24
CA PHE A 700 -4.39 4.50 -35.68
C PHE A 700 -4.86 4.62 -37.14
N PRO A 701 -4.82 3.51 -37.92
CA PRO A 701 -5.41 3.45 -39.25
C PRO A 701 -6.93 3.57 -39.18
N LYS A 702 -7.58 3.79 -40.32
CA LYS A 702 -9.03 3.98 -40.38
C LYS A 702 -9.80 2.77 -39.83
N GLU A 703 -9.32 1.58 -40.12
CA GLU A 703 -9.94 0.30 -39.73
C GLU A 703 -9.91 0.07 -38.22
N ALA A 704 -9.05 0.77 -37.48
CA ALA A 704 -9.02 0.68 -36.02
C ALA A 704 -10.24 1.36 -35.37
N GLY A 705 -10.93 2.25 -36.08
CA GLY A 705 -12.01 3.07 -35.52
C GLY A 705 -13.24 2.31 -35.02
N GLN A 706 -13.38 1.02 -35.34
CA GLN A 706 -14.44 0.17 -34.77
C GLN A 706 -14.06 -0.45 -33.41
N TYR A 707 -12.78 -0.37 -33.02
CA TYR A 707 -12.24 -0.94 -31.78
C TYR A 707 -11.79 0.14 -30.77
N ILE A 708 -11.85 1.40 -31.18
CA ILE A 708 -11.58 2.62 -30.39
C ILE A 708 -12.92 3.18 -29.95
#